data_AF-A0A7B2A2L2-F1
#
_entry.id   AF-A0A7B2A2L2-F1
#
_cell.length_a   1.000
_cell.length_b   1.000
_cell.length_c   1.000
_cell.angle_alpha   90.00
_cell.angle_beta   90.00
_cell.angle_gamma   90.00
#
_symmetry.space_group_name_H-M   'P 1'
#
loop_
_entity.id
_entity.type
_entity.pdbx_description
1 polymer ?
#
loop_
_entity_poly.entity_id
_entity_poly.type
_entity_poly.pdbx_seq_one_letter_code
_entity_poly.pdbx_strand_id
1 'polypeptide(L)'
;MIKGKNFIFFSIISIILLTITLATEPRRNGDGHEYSLTAKAFLNHLTPNITDKDVADRWEDIKEFNSKDYIPEYFEKIKNGIVNKESNAGRTGIFRNNNGDYYGYHFWFYPLLASGSEVLLSLFKLNPLKSFQLVNAIVLIFALYLLAFKENKNYISQFIFLAGGVIFYLKWTHPEVMIYTFLFLSFYYLINNKTFLCALFISLASIQVVSLCLLFVVVPIYISWRDRKNLITVSVGLLKDWKIWLCGFIALTSIFFYYWKFGQFSLIGTNASKLSNINIGHFISYYFDLDQGVWVGAPWFILILLFVKWRSSKNISRDFVFSLIFSVVICIPLMANNGMNAGQSVFQRYALYSISPLIAWCCVYSSEILNNIYKITVTFTLAIIYIMFYKGYMIGEDYISHKPWTQYILENYPAVYNPEPQIFIMRTFPPSDWISGMQDSYAYKNKDGIITKIIYQASNDKLLSDICSGQIKDFATHQPINYSNASASKYGWRYISGEMYCDGFVPYKGYKYSEFEPNQIDFTKKGLPEFVLGISGISQEEAWGRWSQGNEIQLNLSTNLNKSMIFYVELIPFGPNIGKKITIKVNNEERVLLPVEGKENTFYAKFDFQKIADKATVKIIVPNPISPFKLGMSNDTREIGLGLIKMYWEQIVR
;
A
#
# COMPACT_ATOMS: atom_id res chain seq x y z
N MET A 1 -10.97 -36.11 -28.34
CA MET A 1 -11.37 -35.82 -26.93
C MET A 1 -10.68 -34.60 -26.31
N ILE A 2 -9.34 -34.46 -26.37
CA ILE A 2 -8.61 -33.35 -25.68
C ILE A 2 -9.01 -31.95 -26.19
N LYS A 3 -9.12 -31.75 -27.51
CA LYS A 3 -9.59 -30.47 -28.10
C LYS A 3 -10.99 -30.06 -27.60
N GLY A 4 -11.89 -31.02 -27.42
CA GLY A 4 -13.27 -30.75 -26.96
C GLY A 4 -13.32 -30.29 -25.49
N LYS A 5 -12.52 -30.89 -24.61
CA LYS A 5 -12.46 -30.47 -23.19
C LYS A 5 -11.84 -29.07 -23.03
N ASN A 6 -10.78 -28.77 -23.78
CA ASN A 6 -10.16 -27.44 -23.78
C ASN A 6 -11.13 -26.35 -24.29
N PHE A 7 -11.91 -26.68 -25.33
CA PHE A 7 -12.92 -25.79 -25.91
C PHE A 7 -14.02 -25.44 -24.91
N ILE A 8 -14.58 -26.46 -24.25
CA ILE A 8 -15.64 -26.28 -23.25
C ILE A 8 -15.12 -25.40 -22.12
N PHE A 9 -13.91 -25.67 -21.62
CA PHE A 9 -13.31 -24.90 -20.54
C PHE A 9 -13.04 -23.44 -20.94
N PHE A 10 -12.46 -23.21 -22.12
CA PHE A 10 -12.27 -21.87 -22.67
C PHE A 10 -13.59 -21.10 -22.75
N SER A 11 -14.64 -21.76 -23.25
CA SER A 11 -15.97 -21.15 -23.43
C SER A 11 -16.57 -20.75 -22.08
N ILE A 12 -16.53 -21.66 -21.09
CA ILE A 12 -17.01 -21.39 -19.72
C ILE A 12 -16.25 -20.21 -19.10
N ILE A 13 -14.91 -20.22 -19.14
CA ILE A 13 -14.11 -19.12 -18.57
C ILE A 13 -14.36 -17.80 -19.29
N SER A 14 -14.48 -17.81 -20.61
CA SER A 14 -14.74 -16.59 -21.38
C SER A 14 -16.11 -16.00 -21.03
N ILE A 15 -17.14 -16.84 -20.89
CA ILE A 15 -18.46 -16.41 -20.42
C ILE A 15 -18.38 -15.85 -19.00
N ILE A 16 -17.65 -16.50 -18.09
CA ILE A 16 -17.45 -16.00 -16.72
C ILE A 16 -16.75 -14.63 -16.73
N LEU A 17 -15.66 -14.45 -17.49
CA LEU A 17 -14.94 -13.19 -17.57
C LEU A 17 -15.82 -12.06 -18.13
N LEU A 18 -16.59 -12.33 -19.19
CA LEU A 18 -17.53 -11.36 -19.75
C LEU A 18 -18.66 -11.04 -18.76
N THR A 19 -19.20 -12.05 -18.09
CA THR A 19 -20.26 -11.86 -17.09
C THR A 19 -19.77 -11.02 -15.93
N ILE A 20 -18.58 -11.29 -15.38
CA ILE A 20 -17.96 -10.49 -14.32
C ILE A 20 -17.72 -9.04 -14.80
N THR A 21 -17.23 -8.88 -16.02
CA THR A 21 -16.98 -7.55 -16.62
C THR A 21 -18.26 -6.73 -16.74
N LEU A 22 -19.35 -7.35 -17.20
CA LEU A 22 -20.64 -6.69 -17.36
C LEU A 22 -21.33 -6.45 -16.01
N ALA A 23 -21.25 -7.39 -15.07
CA ALA A 23 -21.94 -7.33 -13.78
C ALA A 23 -21.24 -6.43 -12.75
N THR A 24 -19.93 -6.22 -12.85
CA THR A 24 -19.20 -5.42 -11.86
C THR A 24 -19.07 -3.96 -12.25
N GLU A 25 -19.01 -3.07 -11.25
CA GLU A 25 -18.75 -1.66 -11.48
C GLU A 25 -17.28 -1.43 -11.90
N PRO A 26 -17.04 -0.56 -12.90
CA PRO A 26 -15.69 -0.15 -13.27
C PRO A 26 -15.05 0.67 -12.17
N ARG A 27 -13.72 0.53 -12.00
CA ARG A 27 -12.96 1.31 -11.01
C ARG A 27 -11.96 2.25 -11.66
N ARG A 28 -12.12 3.55 -11.42
CA ARG A 28 -11.11 4.56 -11.72
C ARG A 28 -10.11 4.63 -10.57
N ASN A 29 -8.91 4.12 -10.81
CA ASN A 29 -7.77 4.24 -9.91
C ASN A 29 -6.73 5.17 -10.51
N GLY A 30 -5.74 5.62 -9.72
CA GLY A 30 -4.58 6.41 -10.16
C GLY A 30 -4.83 7.35 -11.34
N ASP A 31 -4.08 7.12 -12.41
CA ASP A 31 -4.08 7.91 -13.66
C ASP A 31 -5.29 7.62 -14.58
N GLY A 32 -6.28 6.85 -14.13
CA GLY A 32 -7.44 6.45 -14.91
C GLY A 32 -8.29 7.60 -15.47
N HIS A 33 -8.21 8.77 -14.83
CA HIS A 33 -8.86 9.99 -15.31
C HIS A 33 -8.26 10.46 -16.66
N GLU A 34 -6.94 10.33 -16.84
CA GLU A 34 -6.23 10.70 -18.06
C GLU A 34 -6.60 9.76 -19.22
N TYR A 35 -6.58 8.44 -18.96
CA TYR A 35 -7.01 7.44 -19.93
C TYR A 35 -8.47 7.67 -20.36
N SER A 36 -9.34 7.96 -19.38
CA SER A 36 -10.74 8.32 -19.58
C SER A 36 -10.89 9.55 -20.49
N LEU A 37 -10.19 10.64 -20.21
CA LEU A 37 -10.26 11.87 -21.02
C LEU A 37 -9.69 11.69 -22.42
N THR A 38 -8.60 10.94 -22.56
CA THR A 38 -8.01 10.62 -23.87
C THR A 38 -8.97 9.78 -24.72
N ALA A 39 -9.69 8.84 -24.12
CA ALA A 39 -10.72 8.07 -24.82
C ALA A 39 -11.87 8.97 -25.28
N LYS A 40 -12.32 9.92 -24.44
CA LYS A 40 -13.35 10.90 -24.81
C LYS A 40 -12.91 11.81 -25.96
N ALA A 41 -11.66 12.27 -25.95
CA ALA A 41 -11.09 13.07 -27.03
C ALA A 41 -11.15 12.33 -28.38
N PHE A 42 -10.82 11.03 -28.42
CA PHE A 42 -11.00 10.23 -29.63
C PHE A 42 -12.46 10.13 -30.07
N LEU A 43 -13.41 9.99 -29.16
CA LEU A 43 -14.84 9.95 -29.51
C LEU A 43 -15.34 11.26 -30.09
N ASN A 44 -14.88 12.38 -29.54
CA ASN A 44 -15.36 13.70 -29.90
C ASN A 44 -14.76 14.22 -31.20
N HIS A 45 -13.46 13.98 -31.44
CA HIS A 45 -12.75 14.60 -32.57
C HIS A 45 -11.62 13.74 -33.17
N LEU A 46 -11.56 12.44 -32.84
CA LEU A 46 -10.63 11.46 -33.43
C LEU A 46 -9.13 11.79 -33.22
N THR A 47 -8.79 12.63 -32.25
CA THR A 47 -7.40 12.91 -31.87
C THR A 47 -7.20 12.69 -30.36
N PRO A 48 -5.95 12.43 -29.91
CA PRO A 48 -5.66 12.31 -28.48
C PRO A 48 -5.51 13.66 -27.77
N ASN A 49 -5.81 14.80 -28.43
CA ASN A 49 -5.71 16.13 -27.84
C ASN A 49 -6.88 16.38 -26.88
N ILE A 50 -6.61 16.58 -25.60
CA ILE A 50 -7.64 16.77 -24.58
C ILE A 50 -8.07 18.24 -24.53
N THR A 51 -9.34 18.52 -24.78
CA THR A 51 -9.92 19.86 -24.71
C THR A 51 -10.75 20.08 -23.45
N ASP A 52 -11.04 21.33 -23.11
CA ASP A 52 -11.96 21.70 -22.02
C ASP A 52 -13.38 21.19 -22.28
N LYS A 53 -13.77 21.08 -23.55
CA LYS A 53 -15.02 20.42 -23.97
C LYS A 53 -15.01 18.94 -23.66
N ASP A 54 -13.93 18.21 -23.95
CA ASP A 54 -13.84 16.78 -23.64
C ASP A 54 -13.96 16.52 -22.12
N VAL A 55 -13.39 17.41 -21.31
CA VAL A 55 -13.53 17.38 -19.85
C VAL A 55 -14.98 17.64 -19.43
N ALA A 56 -15.66 18.60 -20.05
CA ALA A 56 -17.06 18.90 -19.77
C ALA A 56 -18.00 17.76 -20.18
N ASP A 57 -17.81 17.17 -21.36
CA ASP A 57 -18.63 16.06 -21.84
C ASP A 57 -18.42 14.82 -20.97
N ARG A 58 -17.17 14.50 -20.59
CA ARG A 58 -16.90 13.40 -19.65
C ARG A 58 -17.47 13.67 -18.26
N TRP A 59 -17.53 14.94 -17.86
CA TRP A 59 -18.16 15.36 -16.61
C TRP A 59 -19.69 15.13 -16.62
N GLU A 60 -20.34 15.35 -17.75
CA GLU A 60 -21.76 15.02 -17.94
C GLU A 60 -22.00 13.51 -17.86
N ASP A 61 -21.15 12.70 -18.51
CA ASP A 61 -21.23 11.23 -18.41
C ASP A 61 -21.21 10.78 -16.93
N ILE A 62 -20.33 11.38 -16.11
CA ILE A 62 -20.18 11.04 -14.68
C ILE A 62 -21.47 11.30 -13.90
N LYS A 63 -22.15 12.42 -14.18
CA LYS A 63 -23.41 12.78 -13.53
C LYS A 63 -24.52 11.81 -13.92
N GLU A 64 -24.60 11.42 -15.20
CA GLU A 64 -25.61 10.48 -15.69
C GLU A 64 -25.48 9.11 -15.02
N PHE A 65 -24.25 8.60 -14.89
CA PHE A 65 -24.00 7.25 -14.39
C PHE A 65 -23.76 7.16 -12.87
N ASN A 66 -23.86 8.27 -12.13
CA ASN A 66 -23.61 8.38 -10.68
C ASN A 66 -22.34 7.62 -10.23
N SER A 67 -21.27 7.77 -11.01
CA SER A 67 -20.07 6.97 -10.86
C SER A 67 -19.24 7.48 -9.69
N LYS A 68 -19.41 6.89 -8.50
CA LYS A 68 -18.74 7.24 -7.24
C LYS A 68 -17.20 7.30 -7.33
N ASP A 69 -16.60 6.62 -8.30
CA ASP A 69 -15.15 6.55 -8.46
C ASP A 69 -14.53 7.79 -9.14
N TYR A 70 -15.36 8.73 -9.63
CA TYR A 70 -14.89 10.01 -10.13
C TYR A 70 -14.96 11.08 -9.04
N ILE A 71 -13.86 11.85 -8.91
CA ILE A 71 -13.75 12.95 -7.95
C ILE A 71 -14.07 14.26 -8.69
N PRO A 72 -15.19 14.94 -8.38
CA PRO A 72 -15.63 16.16 -9.04
C PRO A 72 -14.58 17.26 -9.13
N GLU A 73 -13.93 17.55 -8.01
CA GLU A 73 -12.96 18.64 -7.92
C GLU A 73 -11.74 18.37 -8.81
N TYR A 74 -11.48 17.12 -9.17
CA TYR A 74 -10.37 16.72 -10.01
C TYR A 74 -10.58 17.13 -11.47
N PHE A 75 -11.79 16.89 -12.01
CA PHE A 75 -12.14 17.26 -13.39
C PHE A 75 -12.24 18.78 -13.53
N GLU A 76 -12.75 19.46 -12.50
CA GLU A 76 -12.78 20.92 -12.45
C GLU A 76 -11.37 21.52 -12.49
N LYS A 77 -10.43 20.97 -11.70
CA LYS A 77 -9.02 21.39 -11.73
C LYS A 77 -8.37 21.20 -13.11
N ILE A 78 -8.63 20.06 -13.77
CA ILE A 78 -8.12 19.81 -15.12
C ILE A 78 -8.69 20.83 -16.11
N LYS A 79 -10.00 21.04 -16.10
CA LYS A 79 -10.67 22.00 -16.98
C LYS A 79 -10.08 23.40 -16.79
N ASN A 80 -9.98 23.86 -15.55
CA ASN A 80 -9.41 25.16 -15.22
C ASN A 80 -7.94 25.25 -15.65
N GLY A 81 -7.14 24.19 -15.47
CA GLY A 81 -5.75 24.15 -15.91
C GLY A 81 -5.59 24.25 -17.42
N ILE A 82 -6.49 23.63 -18.20
CA ILE A 82 -6.53 23.75 -19.67
C ILE A 82 -6.88 25.18 -20.08
N VAL A 83 -7.94 25.76 -19.50
CA VAL A 83 -8.39 27.13 -19.78
C VAL A 83 -7.30 28.16 -19.44
N ASN A 84 -6.62 27.97 -18.31
CA ASN A 84 -5.54 28.83 -17.82
C ASN A 84 -4.19 28.58 -18.51
N LYS A 85 -4.14 27.67 -19.50
CA LYS A 85 -2.93 27.36 -20.27
C LYS A 85 -1.76 26.83 -19.42
N GLU A 86 -2.06 26.12 -18.32
CA GLU A 86 -1.05 25.52 -17.46
C GLU A 86 -0.21 24.50 -18.23
N SER A 87 1.08 24.38 -17.91
CA SER A 87 1.98 23.39 -18.54
C SER A 87 1.62 21.95 -18.19
N ASN A 88 1.10 21.72 -16.98
CA ASN A 88 0.53 20.46 -16.51
C ASN A 88 -0.83 20.79 -15.87
N ALA A 89 -1.91 20.62 -16.63
CA ALA A 89 -3.25 21.05 -16.24
C ALA A 89 -3.67 20.41 -14.92
N GLY A 90 -3.96 21.23 -13.91
CA GLY A 90 -4.38 20.77 -12.58
C GLY A 90 -3.32 19.95 -11.83
N ARG A 91 -2.08 19.89 -12.32
CA ARG A 91 -1.00 19.00 -11.86
C ARG A 91 -1.37 17.51 -11.90
N THR A 92 -2.14 17.10 -12.91
CA THR A 92 -2.71 15.73 -12.99
C THR A 92 -2.06 14.83 -14.03
N GLY A 93 -0.97 15.26 -14.68
CA GLY A 93 -0.30 14.45 -15.71
C GLY A 93 -0.81 14.70 -17.13
N ILE A 94 -1.53 15.81 -17.35
CA ILE A 94 -2.01 16.26 -18.66
C ILE A 94 -1.18 17.49 -19.07
N PHE A 95 -0.29 17.31 -20.04
CA PHE A 95 0.73 18.28 -20.39
C PHE A 95 0.41 19.06 -21.66
N ARG A 96 0.67 20.36 -21.61
CA ARG A 96 0.56 21.27 -22.75
C ARG A 96 1.80 21.18 -23.63
N ASN A 97 1.62 21.02 -24.94
CA ASN A 97 2.71 21.05 -25.92
C ASN A 97 3.00 22.50 -26.41
N ASN A 98 3.99 22.65 -27.30
CA ASN A 98 4.38 23.95 -27.86
C ASN A 98 3.28 24.59 -28.75
N ASN A 99 2.42 23.77 -29.36
CA ASN A 99 1.30 24.24 -30.19
C ASN A 99 0.07 24.63 -29.35
N GLY A 100 0.07 24.35 -28.05
CA GLY A 100 -1.02 24.61 -27.13
C GLY A 100 -2.05 23.49 -26.99
N ASP A 101 -1.81 22.34 -27.62
CA ASP A 101 -2.58 21.11 -27.41
C ASP A 101 -2.22 20.46 -26.07
N TYR A 102 -3.12 19.66 -25.52
CA TYR A 102 -2.92 18.91 -24.28
C TYR A 102 -2.91 17.41 -24.53
N TYR A 103 -1.95 16.71 -23.96
CA TYR A 103 -1.87 15.25 -24.02
C TYR A 103 -1.55 14.68 -22.65
N GLY A 104 -2.06 13.48 -22.41
CA GLY A 104 -1.61 12.67 -21.29
C GLY A 104 -0.12 12.31 -21.37
N TYR A 105 0.51 12.11 -20.22
CA TYR A 105 1.87 11.55 -20.14
C TYR A 105 1.97 10.03 -20.42
N HIS A 106 0.85 9.31 -20.49
CA HIS A 106 0.75 7.95 -20.98
C HIS A 106 0.31 7.90 -22.45
N PHE A 107 0.82 6.91 -23.18
CA PHE A 107 0.62 6.84 -24.62
C PHE A 107 -0.81 6.42 -24.97
N TRP A 108 -1.42 7.15 -25.90
CA TRP A 108 -2.86 7.13 -26.22
C TRP A 108 -3.41 5.83 -26.83
N PHE A 109 -2.57 4.83 -27.14
CA PHE A 109 -3.00 3.61 -27.83
C PHE A 109 -4.05 2.79 -27.04
N TYR A 110 -3.89 2.61 -25.73
CA TYR A 110 -4.87 1.90 -24.91
C TYR A 110 -6.21 2.67 -24.81
N PRO A 111 -6.23 3.99 -24.56
CA PRO A 111 -7.45 4.81 -24.70
C PRO A 111 -8.15 4.70 -26.05
N LEU A 112 -7.40 4.57 -27.15
CA LEU A 112 -8.00 4.39 -28.48
C LEU A 112 -8.76 3.05 -28.60
N LEU A 113 -8.25 1.98 -28.01
CA LEU A 113 -8.97 0.70 -27.95
C LEU A 113 -10.23 0.82 -27.08
N ALA A 114 -10.13 1.56 -25.98
CA ALA A 114 -11.25 1.82 -25.08
C ALA A 114 -12.32 2.67 -25.75
N SER A 115 -11.98 3.72 -26.51
CA SER A 115 -12.96 4.54 -27.22
C SER A 115 -13.77 3.72 -28.23
N GLY A 116 -13.13 2.82 -28.98
CA GLY A 116 -13.84 1.88 -29.86
C GLY A 116 -14.83 0.98 -29.11
N SER A 117 -14.46 0.55 -27.91
CA SER A 117 -15.36 -0.24 -27.03
C SER A 117 -16.48 0.61 -26.43
N GLU A 118 -16.22 1.88 -26.12
CA GLU A 118 -17.20 2.85 -25.62
C GLU A 118 -18.30 3.12 -26.65
N VAL A 119 -17.96 3.19 -27.95
CA VAL A 119 -18.96 3.28 -29.04
C VAL A 119 -19.93 2.11 -29.00
N LEU A 120 -19.45 0.88 -28.76
CA LEU A 120 -20.32 -0.30 -28.70
C LEU A 120 -21.21 -0.29 -27.44
N LEU A 121 -20.66 0.15 -26.31
CA LEU A 121 -21.37 0.15 -25.03
C LEU A 121 -22.37 1.29 -24.90
N SER A 122 -22.15 2.42 -25.59
CA SER A 122 -23.08 3.55 -25.60
C SER A 122 -24.43 3.18 -26.22
N LEU A 123 -24.48 2.21 -27.14
CA LEU A 123 -25.72 1.63 -27.69
C LEU A 123 -26.63 1.04 -26.60
N PHE A 124 -26.04 0.60 -25.49
CA PHE A 124 -26.75 0.01 -24.35
C PHE A 124 -26.87 0.96 -23.16
N LYS A 125 -26.47 2.23 -23.31
CA LYS A 125 -26.43 3.24 -22.23
C LYS A 125 -25.72 2.72 -20.98
N LEU A 126 -24.54 2.14 -21.18
CA LEU A 126 -23.70 1.65 -20.09
C LEU A 126 -22.63 2.69 -19.71
N ASN A 127 -22.21 2.67 -18.44
CA ASN A 127 -21.15 3.55 -17.93
C ASN A 127 -19.91 3.50 -18.85
N PRO A 128 -19.40 4.65 -19.36
CA PRO A 128 -18.25 4.73 -20.24
C PRO A 128 -17.00 4.02 -19.75
N LEU A 129 -16.75 3.98 -18.44
CA LEU A 129 -15.57 3.31 -17.88
C LEU A 129 -15.61 1.78 -18.07
N LYS A 130 -16.77 1.19 -18.33
CA LYS A 130 -16.87 -0.23 -18.69
C LYS A 130 -16.13 -0.55 -19.99
N SER A 131 -15.90 0.44 -20.85
CA SER A 131 -15.11 0.27 -22.07
C SER A 131 -13.70 -0.26 -21.79
N PHE A 132 -13.05 0.24 -20.75
CA PHE A 132 -11.72 -0.22 -20.32
C PHE A 132 -11.75 -1.66 -19.78
N GLN A 133 -12.74 -1.98 -18.94
CA GLN A 133 -12.92 -3.34 -18.44
C GLN A 133 -13.18 -4.32 -19.59
N LEU A 134 -13.96 -3.91 -20.59
CA LEU A 134 -14.25 -4.71 -21.77
C LEU A 134 -12.98 -4.96 -22.61
N VAL A 135 -12.16 -3.93 -22.85
CA VAL A 135 -10.85 -4.11 -23.51
C VAL A 135 -9.99 -5.10 -22.73
N ASN A 136 -9.89 -4.95 -21.41
CA ASN A 136 -9.13 -5.86 -20.56
C ASN A 136 -9.63 -7.31 -20.68
N ALA A 137 -10.95 -7.51 -20.63
CA ALA A 137 -11.57 -8.84 -20.79
C ALA A 137 -11.30 -9.45 -22.17
N ILE A 138 -11.44 -8.66 -23.24
CA ILE A 138 -11.18 -9.11 -24.63
C ILE A 138 -9.72 -9.55 -24.77
N VAL A 139 -8.77 -8.80 -24.21
CA VAL A 139 -7.35 -9.15 -24.28
C VAL A 139 -7.06 -10.47 -23.53
N LEU A 140 -7.67 -10.69 -22.36
CA LEU A 140 -7.56 -11.96 -21.64
C LEU A 140 -8.17 -13.12 -22.43
N ILE A 141 -9.37 -12.94 -22.98
CA ILE A 141 -10.05 -13.96 -23.79
C ILE A 141 -9.23 -14.30 -25.03
N PHE A 142 -8.59 -13.30 -25.65
CA PHE A 142 -7.67 -13.53 -26.76
C PHE A 142 -6.49 -14.44 -26.38
N ALA A 143 -5.85 -14.20 -25.23
CA ALA A 143 -4.78 -15.07 -24.76
C ALA A 143 -5.27 -16.49 -24.41
N LEU A 144 -6.44 -16.61 -23.79
CA LEU A 144 -7.08 -17.90 -23.52
C LEU A 144 -7.39 -18.65 -24.81
N TYR A 145 -7.85 -17.96 -25.85
CA TYR A 145 -8.08 -18.52 -27.17
C TYR A 145 -6.78 -19.07 -27.78
N LEU A 146 -5.67 -18.32 -27.70
CA LEU A 146 -4.37 -18.78 -28.18
C LEU A 146 -3.92 -20.06 -27.45
N LEU A 147 -4.04 -20.08 -26.13
CA LEU A 147 -3.67 -21.25 -25.31
C LEU A 147 -4.56 -22.48 -25.61
N ALA A 148 -5.87 -22.28 -25.77
CA ALA A 148 -6.83 -23.35 -25.97
C ALA A 148 -6.81 -23.94 -27.39
N PHE A 149 -6.75 -23.09 -28.42
CA PHE A 149 -6.94 -23.50 -29.83
C PHE A 149 -5.64 -23.57 -30.62
N LYS A 150 -4.80 -22.53 -30.55
CA LYS A 150 -3.60 -22.45 -31.40
C LYS A 150 -2.49 -23.36 -30.87
N GLU A 151 -2.37 -23.46 -29.56
CA GLU A 151 -1.30 -24.22 -28.91
C GLU A 151 -1.78 -25.57 -28.36
N ASN A 152 -3.11 -25.81 -28.32
CA ASN A 152 -3.75 -27.03 -27.84
C ASN A 152 -3.22 -27.47 -26.44
N LYS A 153 -2.98 -26.50 -25.56
CA LYS A 153 -2.47 -26.76 -24.20
C LYS A 153 -3.59 -27.24 -23.28
N ASN A 154 -3.20 -27.93 -22.21
CA ASN A 154 -4.13 -28.42 -21.19
C ASN A 154 -4.91 -27.27 -20.55
N TYR A 155 -6.18 -27.48 -20.19
CA TYR A 155 -7.03 -26.52 -19.48
C TYR A 155 -6.33 -25.88 -18.26
N ILE A 156 -5.41 -26.59 -17.59
CA ILE A 156 -4.68 -26.01 -16.46
C ILE A 156 -3.79 -24.81 -16.85
N SER A 157 -3.23 -24.77 -18.07
CA SER A 157 -2.44 -23.61 -18.51
C SER A 157 -3.29 -22.34 -18.58
N GLN A 158 -4.57 -22.45 -18.94
CA GLN A 158 -5.50 -21.32 -18.95
C GLN A 158 -5.76 -20.82 -17.52
N PHE A 159 -5.89 -21.74 -16.55
CA PHE A 159 -6.05 -21.38 -15.15
C PHE A 159 -4.79 -20.74 -14.56
N ILE A 160 -3.61 -21.30 -14.83
CA ILE A 160 -2.31 -20.75 -14.37
C ILE A 160 -2.08 -19.35 -14.94
N PHE A 161 -2.42 -19.10 -16.21
CA PHE A 161 -2.32 -17.79 -16.84
C PHE A 161 -3.11 -16.72 -16.07
N LEU A 162 -4.38 -17.02 -15.77
CA LEU A 162 -5.26 -16.15 -15.01
C LEU A 162 -4.82 -16.01 -13.54
N ALA A 163 -4.26 -17.09 -12.98
CA ALA A 163 -3.77 -17.14 -11.62
C ALA A 163 -2.53 -16.29 -11.34
N GLY A 164 -1.85 -15.77 -12.37
CA GLY A 164 -0.74 -14.83 -12.23
C GLY A 164 -1.11 -13.44 -11.69
N GLY A 165 -2.31 -13.29 -11.13
CA GLY A 165 -2.79 -12.06 -10.48
C GLY A 165 -3.49 -11.07 -11.42
N VAL A 166 -3.58 -11.35 -12.72
CA VAL A 166 -4.13 -10.41 -13.71
C VAL A 166 -5.62 -10.11 -13.51
N ILE A 167 -6.39 -11.06 -12.97
CA ILE A 167 -7.83 -10.86 -12.71
C ILE A 167 -8.08 -9.71 -11.72
N PHE A 168 -7.16 -9.47 -10.78
CA PHE A 168 -7.29 -8.37 -9.81
C PHE A 168 -7.30 -6.99 -10.49
N TYR A 169 -6.70 -6.89 -11.67
CA TYR A 169 -6.62 -5.67 -12.47
C TYR A 169 -7.74 -5.54 -13.52
N LEU A 170 -8.66 -6.51 -13.62
CA LEU A 170 -9.71 -6.51 -14.64
C LEU A 170 -10.59 -5.26 -14.60
N LYS A 171 -10.84 -4.73 -13.40
CA LYS A 171 -11.70 -3.55 -13.20
C LYS A 171 -11.03 -2.21 -13.48
N TRP A 172 -9.70 -2.19 -13.62
CA TRP A 172 -8.93 -0.97 -13.74
C TRP A 172 -9.08 -0.34 -15.12
N THR A 173 -9.06 0.98 -15.16
CA THR A 173 -9.09 1.81 -16.38
C THR A 173 -7.72 1.96 -17.03
N HIS A 174 -6.81 1.03 -16.79
CA HIS A 174 -5.39 1.13 -17.09
C HIS A 174 -4.89 -0.09 -17.88
N PRO A 175 -3.75 0.02 -18.59
CA PRO A 175 -3.28 -1.01 -19.52
C PRO A 175 -2.61 -2.23 -18.87
N GLU A 176 -2.64 -2.41 -17.54
CA GLU A 176 -1.88 -3.48 -16.85
C GLU A 176 -2.24 -4.87 -17.38
N VAL A 177 -3.53 -5.13 -17.59
CA VAL A 177 -4.01 -6.41 -18.12
C VAL A 177 -3.45 -6.67 -19.51
N MET A 178 -3.41 -5.64 -20.35
CA MET A 178 -2.88 -5.71 -21.70
C MET A 178 -1.36 -5.96 -21.69
N ILE A 179 -0.62 -5.18 -20.89
CA ILE A 179 0.84 -5.30 -20.76
C ILE A 179 1.23 -6.68 -20.22
N TYR A 180 0.59 -7.12 -19.12
CA TYR A 180 0.80 -8.46 -18.56
C TYR A 180 0.58 -9.55 -19.61
N THR A 181 -0.53 -9.46 -20.35
CA THR A 181 -0.91 -10.48 -21.33
C THR A 181 0.09 -10.55 -22.48
N PHE A 182 0.53 -9.40 -22.99
CA PHE A 182 1.53 -9.35 -24.05
C PHE A 182 2.91 -9.79 -23.57
N LEU A 183 3.34 -9.42 -22.36
CA LEU A 183 4.60 -9.90 -21.81
C LEU A 183 4.58 -11.43 -21.56
N PHE A 184 3.48 -11.96 -21.03
CA PHE A 184 3.24 -13.40 -20.94
C PHE A 184 3.35 -14.08 -22.31
N LEU A 185 2.61 -13.60 -23.31
CA LEU A 185 2.60 -14.19 -24.66
C LEU A 185 3.99 -14.07 -25.32
N SER A 186 4.71 -12.98 -25.06
CA SER A 186 6.04 -12.77 -25.62
C SER A 186 7.02 -13.86 -25.18
N PHE A 187 7.11 -14.12 -23.87
CA PHE A 187 7.96 -15.18 -23.33
C PHE A 187 7.44 -16.58 -23.68
N TYR A 188 6.12 -16.77 -23.62
CA TYR A 188 5.48 -18.03 -24.03
C TYR A 188 5.86 -18.39 -25.48
N TYR A 189 5.82 -17.44 -26.41
CA TYR A 189 6.20 -17.70 -27.79
C TYR A 189 7.71 -17.81 -28.01
N LEU A 190 8.51 -17.14 -27.19
CA LEU A 190 9.97 -17.28 -27.20
C LEU A 190 10.39 -18.74 -26.92
N ILE A 191 9.86 -19.33 -25.86
CA ILE A 191 10.18 -20.72 -25.47
C ILE A 191 9.57 -21.77 -26.40
N ASN A 192 8.49 -21.43 -27.11
CA ASN A 192 7.91 -22.25 -28.19
C ASN A 192 8.52 -21.96 -29.59
N ASN A 193 9.68 -21.28 -29.64
CA ASN A 193 10.46 -21.01 -30.87
C ASN A 193 9.73 -20.17 -31.94
N LYS A 194 8.73 -19.36 -31.56
CA LYS A 194 8.00 -18.45 -32.47
C LYS A 194 8.52 -17.01 -32.30
N THR A 195 9.73 -16.75 -32.78
CA THR A 195 10.44 -15.48 -32.54
C THR A 195 9.70 -14.24 -33.04
N PHE A 196 9.05 -14.30 -34.21
CA PHE A 196 8.27 -13.17 -34.71
C PHE A 196 7.13 -12.80 -33.76
N LEU A 197 6.38 -13.79 -33.25
CA LEU A 197 5.28 -13.53 -32.30
C LEU A 197 5.83 -12.98 -30.97
N CYS A 198 6.97 -13.50 -30.51
CA CYS A 198 7.67 -12.93 -29.35
C CYS A 198 7.97 -11.42 -29.56
N ALA A 199 8.61 -11.08 -30.68
CA ALA A 199 8.93 -9.70 -31.04
C ALA A 199 7.67 -8.83 -31.16
N LEU A 200 6.61 -9.32 -31.80
CA LEU A 200 5.34 -8.60 -31.93
C LEU A 200 4.72 -8.27 -30.57
N PHE A 201 4.66 -9.23 -29.65
CA PHE A 201 4.09 -8.98 -28.33
C PHE A 201 4.97 -8.10 -27.44
N ILE A 202 6.31 -8.19 -27.55
CA ILE A 202 7.20 -7.19 -26.93
C ILE A 202 6.84 -5.80 -27.46
N SER A 203 6.69 -5.65 -28.78
CA SER A 203 6.37 -4.37 -29.41
C SER A 203 5.07 -3.78 -28.88
N LEU A 204 4.01 -4.58 -28.83
CA LEU A 204 2.68 -4.16 -28.37
C LEU A 204 2.68 -3.77 -26.88
N ALA A 205 3.46 -4.46 -26.04
CA ALA A 205 3.65 -4.07 -24.65
C ALA A 205 4.44 -2.76 -24.53
N SER A 206 5.51 -2.61 -25.32
CA SER A 206 6.39 -1.45 -25.31
C SER A 206 5.72 -0.14 -25.76
N ILE A 207 4.67 -0.22 -26.57
CA ILE A 207 3.86 0.96 -26.93
C ILE A 207 3.40 1.70 -25.66
N GLN A 208 2.97 0.98 -24.64
CA GLN A 208 2.50 1.54 -23.37
C GLN A 208 3.63 1.79 -22.38
N VAL A 209 4.63 0.89 -22.33
CA VAL A 209 5.77 0.99 -21.43
C VAL A 209 7.05 0.84 -22.22
N VAL A 210 7.56 1.97 -22.72
CA VAL A 210 8.69 2.04 -23.67
C VAL A 210 9.94 1.29 -23.20
N SER A 211 10.19 1.25 -21.90
CA SER A 211 11.36 0.56 -21.34
C SER A 211 11.35 -0.96 -21.57
N LEU A 212 10.19 -1.55 -21.89
CA LEU A 212 10.08 -2.95 -22.28
C LEU A 212 10.77 -3.26 -23.62
N CYS A 213 11.15 -2.25 -24.41
CA CYS A 213 12.01 -2.42 -25.59
C CYS A 213 13.36 -3.09 -25.26
N LEU A 214 13.84 -3.00 -24.01
CA LEU A 214 15.05 -3.69 -23.56
C LEU A 214 14.96 -5.22 -23.75
N LEU A 215 13.75 -5.78 -23.79
CA LEU A 215 13.53 -7.20 -24.02
C LEU A 215 13.98 -7.67 -25.41
N PHE A 216 14.04 -6.78 -26.41
CA PHE A 216 14.61 -7.13 -27.73
C PHE A 216 16.07 -7.55 -27.65
N VAL A 217 16.83 -7.04 -26.68
CA VAL A 217 18.24 -7.42 -26.45
C VAL A 217 18.33 -8.84 -25.90
N VAL A 218 17.35 -9.25 -25.11
CA VAL A 218 17.33 -10.53 -24.41
C VAL A 218 16.92 -11.68 -25.34
N VAL A 219 16.07 -11.42 -26.34
CA VAL A 219 15.65 -12.43 -27.34
C VAL A 219 16.79 -13.15 -28.06
N PRO A 220 17.77 -12.48 -28.69
CA PRO A 220 18.88 -13.16 -29.37
C PRO A 220 19.80 -13.91 -28.39
N ILE A 221 19.93 -13.44 -27.14
CA ILE A 221 20.70 -14.14 -26.09
C ILE A 221 20.04 -15.49 -25.78
N TYR A 222 18.71 -15.53 -25.63
CA TYR A 222 17.98 -16.78 -25.45
C TYR A 222 18.22 -17.77 -26.59
N ILE A 223 18.03 -17.29 -27.83
CA ILE A 223 18.11 -18.13 -29.02
C ILE A 223 19.54 -18.65 -29.20
N SER A 224 20.54 -17.80 -28.97
CA SER A 224 21.96 -18.17 -28.95
C SER A 224 22.24 -19.28 -27.94
N TRP A 225 21.74 -19.16 -26.70
CA TRP A 225 21.92 -20.17 -25.66
C TRP A 225 21.18 -21.48 -25.97
N ARG A 226 19.92 -21.39 -26.42
CA ARG A 226 19.08 -22.53 -26.77
C ARG A 226 19.68 -23.35 -27.92
N ASP A 227 20.06 -22.67 -29.01
CA ASP A 227 20.50 -23.30 -30.25
C ASP A 227 22.02 -23.52 -30.30
N ARG A 228 22.75 -23.11 -29.26
CA ARG A 228 24.23 -23.11 -29.19
C ARG A 228 24.89 -22.42 -30.39
N LYS A 229 24.31 -21.30 -30.83
CA LYS A 229 24.81 -20.48 -31.93
C LYS A 229 25.51 -19.23 -31.40
N ASN A 230 26.43 -18.67 -32.17
CA ASN A 230 27.05 -17.39 -31.84
C ASN A 230 25.99 -16.27 -31.80
N LEU A 231 26.04 -15.42 -30.78
CA LEU A 231 25.08 -14.33 -30.56
C LEU A 231 25.02 -13.37 -31.75
N ILE A 232 26.16 -13.01 -32.35
CA ILE A 232 26.23 -12.09 -33.48
C ILE A 232 25.51 -12.69 -34.68
N THR A 233 25.74 -13.97 -34.97
CA THR A 233 25.06 -14.68 -36.07
C THR A 233 23.55 -14.69 -35.89
N VAL A 234 23.07 -14.94 -34.67
CA VAL A 234 21.64 -14.90 -34.34
C VAL A 234 21.08 -13.49 -34.52
N SER A 235 21.73 -12.48 -33.95
CA SER A 235 21.30 -11.07 -34.03
C SER A 235 21.22 -10.58 -35.48
N VAL A 236 22.27 -10.81 -36.28
CA VAL A 236 22.27 -10.47 -37.71
C VAL A 236 21.17 -11.24 -38.47
N GLY A 237 20.94 -12.51 -38.12
CA GLY A 237 19.86 -13.31 -38.69
C GLY A 237 18.47 -12.71 -38.43
N LEU A 238 18.21 -12.23 -37.21
CA LEU A 238 16.94 -11.57 -36.87
C LEU A 238 16.79 -10.23 -37.60
N LEU A 239 17.85 -9.44 -37.70
CA LEU A 239 17.84 -8.14 -38.37
C LEU A 239 17.65 -8.23 -39.90
N LYS A 240 17.80 -9.42 -40.50
CA LYS A 240 17.47 -9.63 -41.92
C LYS A 240 15.96 -9.74 -42.18
N ASP A 241 15.15 -10.02 -41.17
CA ASP A 241 13.69 -10.14 -41.31
C ASP A 241 13.03 -8.77 -41.14
N TRP A 242 12.43 -8.25 -42.21
CA TRP A 242 11.72 -6.97 -42.21
C TRP A 242 10.59 -6.92 -41.17
N LYS A 243 10.01 -8.07 -40.80
CA LYS A 243 8.97 -8.15 -39.78
C LYS A 243 9.49 -7.78 -38.39
N ILE A 244 10.77 -8.05 -38.11
CA ILE A 244 11.43 -7.65 -36.86
C ILE A 244 11.65 -6.13 -36.84
N TRP A 245 11.97 -5.51 -37.98
CA TRP A 245 12.03 -4.05 -38.09
C TRP A 245 10.67 -3.40 -37.87
N LEU A 246 9.60 -3.97 -38.43
CA LEU A 246 8.24 -3.50 -38.18
C LEU A 246 7.90 -3.56 -36.68
N CYS A 247 8.28 -4.65 -35.99
CA CYS A 247 8.13 -4.78 -34.54
C CYS A 247 8.89 -3.65 -33.80
N GLY A 248 10.16 -3.41 -34.16
CA GLY A 248 10.95 -2.31 -33.60
C GLY A 248 10.29 -0.94 -33.80
N PHE A 249 9.76 -0.67 -35.01
CA PHE A 249 9.06 0.58 -35.30
C PHE A 249 7.79 0.76 -34.46
N ILE A 250 6.98 -0.30 -34.33
CA ILE A 250 5.79 -0.30 -33.46
C ILE A 250 6.19 0.00 -32.01
N ALA A 251 7.24 -0.65 -31.51
CA ALA A 251 7.71 -0.48 -30.14
C ALA A 251 8.18 0.95 -29.82
N LEU A 252 8.74 1.66 -30.82
CA LEU A 252 9.26 3.02 -30.68
C LEU A 252 8.23 4.11 -31.00
N THR A 253 7.00 3.74 -31.37
CA THR A 253 5.97 4.70 -31.79
C THR A 253 5.65 5.73 -30.69
N SER A 254 5.66 5.32 -29.42
CA SER A 254 5.46 6.25 -28.30
C SER A 254 6.58 7.27 -28.14
N ILE A 255 7.84 6.87 -28.39
CA ILE A 255 9.00 7.79 -28.38
C ILE A 255 8.85 8.81 -29.49
N PHE A 256 8.56 8.36 -30.71
CA PHE A 256 8.40 9.27 -31.85
C PHE A 256 7.29 10.29 -31.61
N PHE A 257 6.17 9.85 -31.03
CA PHE A 257 5.07 10.74 -30.67
C PHE A 257 5.49 11.81 -29.66
N TYR A 258 6.10 11.43 -28.53
CA TYR A 258 6.51 12.41 -27.52
C TYR A 258 7.62 13.31 -28.00
N TYR A 259 8.56 12.79 -28.80
CA TYR A 259 9.63 13.60 -29.36
C TYR A 259 9.06 14.63 -30.33
N TRP A 260 8.12 14.24 -31.19
CA TRP A 260 7.46 15.15 -32.12
C TRP A 260 6.61 16.21 -31.41
N LYS A 261 5.86 15.84 -30.36
CA LYS A 261 4.96 16.77 -29.67
C LYS A 261 5.66 17.65 -28.62
N PHE A 262 6.65 17.12 -27.90
CA PHE A 262 7.24 17.77 -26.72
C PHE A 262 8.76 17.95 -26.81
N GLY A 263 9.43 17.41 -27.83
CA GLY A 263 10.91 17.39 -27.89
C GLY A 263 11.55 16.48 -26.84
N GLN A 264 10.78 15.55 -26.25
CA GLN A 264 11.22 14.65 -25.18
C GLN A 264 10.93 13.20 -25.55
N PHE A 265 11.77 12.26 -25.13
CA PHE A 265 11.54 10.83 -25.42
C PHE A 265 10.44 10.19 -24.57
N SER A 266 10.17 10.74 -23.38
CA SER A 266 9.11 10.26 -22.49
C SER A 266 8.77 11.34 -21.45
N LEU A 267 7.49 11.69 -21.34
CA LEU A 267 7.04 12.61 -20.29
C LEU A 267 7.17 12.00 -18.89
N ILE A 268 6.90 10.70 -18.74
CA ILE A 268 7.08 9.98 -17.47
C ILE A 268 8.56 9.90 -17.10
N GLY A 269 9.42 9.54 -18.05
CA GLY A 269 10.86 9.46 -17.83
C GLY A 269 11.46 10.76 -17.32
N THR A 270 10.97 11.90 -17.81
CA THR A 270 11.46 13.23 -17.43
C THR A 270 10.85 13.75 -16.13
N ASN A 271 9.56 13.51 -15.88
CA ASN A 271 8.83 14.17 -14.78
C ASN A 271 8.55 13.26 -13.57
N ALA A 272 8.58 11.93 -13.73
CA ALA A 272 8.09 10.97 -12.74
C ALA A 272 9.08 9.83 -12.42
N SER A 273 10.31 9.89 -12.98
CA SER A 273 11.33 8.86 -12.78
C SER A 273 12.70 9.44 -12.44
N LYS A 274 13.50 8.69 -11.68
CA LYS A 274 14.90 8.99 -11.35
C LYS A 274 15.76 7.73 -11.41
N LEU A 275 16.91 7.82 -12.07
CA LEU A 275 17.87 6.71 -12.14
C LEU A 275 18.41 6.29 -10.78
N SER A 276 18.52 7.23 -9.83
CA SER A 276 18.92 6.94 -8.44
C SER A 276 17.99 5.96 -7.73
N ASN A 277 16.76 5.78 -8.23
CA ASN A 277 15.80 4.83 -7.66
C ASN A 277 16.10 3.39 -8.11
N ILE A 278 16.98 3.15 -9.10
CA ILE A 278 17.36 1.80 -9.49
C ILE A 278 18.45 1.30 -8.53
N ASN A 279 18.08 0.44 -7.59
CA ASN A 279 19.02 -0.14 -6.62
C ASN A 279 18.51 -1.47 -6.04
N ILE A 280 19.36 -2.11 -5.23
CA ILE A 280 19.09 -3.44 -4.67
C ILE A 280 17.97 -3.46 -3.61
N GLY A 281 17.78 -2.38 -2.85
CA GLY A 281 16.71 -2.27 -1.84
C GLY A 281 15.34 -2.30 -2.50
N HIS A 282 15.13 -1.45 -3.49
CA HIS A 282 13.91 -1.48 -4.31
C HIS A 282 13.72 -2.81 -5.02
N PHE A 283 14.78 -3.41 -5.56
CA PHE A 283 14.70 -4.71 -6.20
C PHE A 283 14.18 -5.80 -5.24
N ILE A 284 14.71 -5.86 -4.01
CA ILE A 284 14.25 -6.80 -2.99
C ILE A 284 12.80 -6.49 -2.61
N SER A 285 12.46 -5.22 -2.34
CA SER A 285 11.11 -4.80 -2.00
C SER A 285 10.10 -5.19 -3.09
N TYR A 286 10.48 -5.06 -4.36
CA TYR A 286 9.60 -5.33 -5.48
C TYR A 286 9.16 -6.80 -5.55
N TYR A 287 10.06 -7.73 -5.25
CA TYR A 287 9.72 -9.17 -5.27
C TYR A 287 9.18 -9.68 -3.94
N PHE A 288 9.66 -9.13 -2.81
CA PHE A 288 9.51 -9.74 -1.48
C PHE A 288 8.86 -8.84 -0.42
N ASP A 289 8.50 -7.59 -0.73
CA ASP A 289 7.77 -6.75 0.23
C ASP A 289 6.46 -7.41 0.63
N LEU A 290 6.12 -7.35 1.91
CA LEU A 290 5.01 -8.14 2.43
C LEU A 290 3.64 -7.66 1.96
N ASP A 291 3.60 -6.46 1.42
CA ASP A 291 2.39 -5.67 1.26
C ASP A 291 2.03 -5.44 -0.20
N GLN A 292 3.04 -5.50 -1.07
CA GLN A 292 2.88 -5.28 -2.50
C GLN A 292 3.82 -6.09 -3.39
N GLY A 293 4.67 -6.96 -2.83
CA GLY A 293 5.64 -7.75 -3.60
C GLY A 293 5.00 -8.79 -4.52
N VAL A 294 5.76 -9.27 -5.51
CA VAL A 294 5.34 -10.35 -6.43
C VAL A 294 4.76 -11.57 -5.70
N TRP A 295 5.35 -11.96 -4.58
CA TRP A 295 4.92 -13.13 -3.80
C TRP A 295 3.50 -12.98 -3.22
N VAL A 296 3.01 -11.75 -3.02
CA VAL A 296 1.64 -11.48 -2.56
C VAL A 296 0.63 -11.82 -3.67
N GLY A 297 0.96 -11.50 -4.92
CA GLY A 297 0.11 -11.76 -6.08
C GLY A 297 0.14 -13.21 -6.57
N ALA A 298 1.27 -13.90 -6.39
CA ALA A 298 1.46 -15.27 -6.87
C ALA A 298 2.17 -16.19 -5.86
N PRO A 299 1.68 -16.34 -4.60
CA PRO A 299 2.37 -17.16 -3.60
C PRO A 299 2.39 -18.64 -3.95
N TRP A 300 1.41 -19.09 -4.74
CA TRP A 300 1.36 -20.44 -5.31
C TRP A 300 2.54 -20.79 -6.22
N PHE A 301 3.25 -19.79 -6.76
CA PHE A 301 4.45 -20.02 -7.56
C PHE A 301 5.52 -20.76 -6.74
N ILE A 302 5.65 -20.43 -5.46
CA ILE A 302 6.56 -21.12 -4.52
C ILE A 302 6.18 -22.61 -4.42
N LEU A 303 4.88 -22.92 -4.35
CA LEU A 303 4.41 -24.31 -4.32
C LEU A 303 4.80 -25.04 -5.60
N ILE A 304 4.66 -24.41 -6.77
CA ILE A 304 5.14 -25.00 -8.02
C ILE A 304 6.63 -25.28 -7.93
N LEU A 305 7.46 -24.34 -7.47
CA LEU A 305 8.91 -24.56 -7.33
C LEU A 305 9.25 -25.74 -6.41
N LEU A 306 8.50 -25.95 -5.33
CA LEU A 306 8.66 -27.09 -4.40
C LEU A 306 8.28 -28.42 -5.04
N PHE A 307 7.22 -28.43 -5.86
CA PHE A 307 6.73 -29.64 -6.53
C PHE A 307 7.38 -29.91 -7.88
N VAL A 308 8.19 -28.97 -8.39
CA VAL A 308 8.98 -29.19 -9.59
C VAL A 308 9.92 -30.35 -9.34
N LYS A 309 9.71 -31.45 -10.07
CA LYS A 309 10.75 -32.47 -10.19
C LYS A 309 11.89 -31.88 -11.02
N TRP A 310 12.82 -31.18 -10.35
CA TRP A 310 14.05 -30.63 -10.94
C TRP A 310 14.94 -31.68 -11.59
N ARG A 311 14.61 -32.97 -11.46
CA ARG A 311 15.16 -34.10 -12.22
C ARG A 311 14.81 -34.09 -13.73
N SER A 312 14.22 -33.02 -14.27
CA SER A 312 13.60 -33.00 -15.60
C SER A 312 14.29 -32.02 -16.57
N SER A 313 14.80 -32.56 -17.68
CA SER A 313 15.37 -31.96 -18.90
C SER A 313 16.14 -30.61 -18.81
N LYS A 314 17.34 -30.56 -19.42
CA LYS A 314 18.15 -29.32 -19.56
C LYS A 314 17.37 -28.11 -20.12
N ASN A 315 16.30 -28.35 -20.89
CA ASN A 315 15.46 -27.30 -21.46
C ASN A 315 14.58 -26.61 -20.41
N ILE A 316 13.94 -27.37 -19.51
CA ILE A 316 13.06 -26.81 -18.47
C ILE A 316 13.84 -25.84 -17.58
N SER A 317 15.02 -26.25 -17.12
CA SER A 317 15.87 -25.42 -16.26
C SER A 317 16.43 -24.20 -16.99
N ARG A 318 16.84 -24.34 -18.26
CA ARG A 318 17.28 -23.20 -19.08
C ARG A 318 16.17 -22.17 -19.19
N ASP A 319 14.97 -22.60 -19.54
CA ASP A 319 13.84 -21.72 -19.81
C ASP A 319 13.33 -21.09 -18.50
N PHE A 320 13.46 -21.79 -17.38
CA PHE A 320 13.22 -21.24 -16.04
C PHE A 320 14.20 -20.11 -15.71
N VAL A 321 15.51 -20.37 -15.82
CA VAL A 321 16.55 -19.35 -15.58
C VAL A 321 16.33 -18.15 -16.48
N PHE A 322 15.96 -18.39 -17.74
CA PHE A 322 15.72 -17.31 -18.68
C PHE A 322 14.44 -16.53 -18.39
N SER A 323 13.41 -17.17 -17.82
CA SER A 323 12.19 -16.48 -17.34
C SER A 323 12.49 -15.53 -16.17
N LEU A 324 13.44 -15.90 -15.29
CA LEU A 324 13.95 -15.03 -14.24
C LEU A 324 14.71 -13.83 -14.82
N ILE A 325 15.61 -14.06 -15.78
CA ILE A 325 16.35 -12.98 -16.46
C ILE A 325 15.36 -12.02 -17.14
N PHE A 326 14.37 -12.55 -17.86
CA PHE A 326 13.34 -11.75 -18.53
C PHE A 326 12.51 -10.95 -17.52
N SER A 327 12.13 -11.55 -16.40
CA SER A 327 11.45 -10.89 -15.27
C SER A 327 12.27 -9.73 -14.69
N VAL A 328 13.57 -9.94 -14.49
CA VAL A 328 14.50 -8.93 -13.97
C VAL A 328 14.66 -7.76 -14.95
N VAL A 329 14.79 -8.04 -16.25
CA VAL A 329 14.91 -6.99 -17.27
C VAL A 329 13.64 -6.14 -17.36
N ILE A 330 12.46 -6.72 -17.11
CA ILE A 330 11.21 -5.96 -16.95
C ILE A 330 11.27 -5.06 -15.70
N CYS A 331 11.75 -5.59 -14.58
CA CYS A 331 11.76 -4.90 -13.28
C CYS A 331 12.71 -3.67 -13.26
N ILE A 332 13.93 -3.80 -13.80
CA ILE A 332 14.98 -2.77 -13.72
C ILE A 332 14.48 -1.35 -14.05
N PRO A 333 13.90 -1.08 -15.23
CA PRO A 333 13.46 0.27 -15.56
C PRO A 333 12.21 0.72 -14.78
N LEU A 334 11.38 -0.21 -14.31
CA LEU A 334 10.17 0.12 -13.53
C LEU A 334 10.53 0.63 -12.14
N MET A 335 11.67 0.22 -11.58
CA MET A 335 12.20 0.75 -10.32
C MET A 335 12.61 2.23 -10.41
N ALA A 336 12.78 2.78 -11.62
CA ALA A 336 13.10 4.19 -11.79
C ALA A 336 11.95 5.12 -11.36
N ASN A 337 10.72 4.61 -11.23
CA ASN A 337 9.56 5.40 -10.83
C ASN A 337 9.79 6.05 -9.44
N ASN A 338 9.36 7.30 -9.26
CA ASN A 338 9.45 8.01 -7.98
C ASN A 338 8.49 7.46 -6.91
N GLY A 339 7.39 6.82 -7.29
CA GLY A 339 6.41 6.24 -6.38
C GLY A 339 6.68 4.76 -6.11
N MET A 340 7.32 4.46 -4.96
CA MET A 340 7.48 3.09 -4.47
C MET A 340 6.18 2.51 -3.92
N ASN A 341 5.33 3.32 -3.29
CA ASN A 341 3.97 2.92 -2.93
C ASN A 341 3.02 3.09 -4.13
N ALA A 342 3.26 2.34 -5.18
CA ALA A 342 2.50 2.46 -6.42
C ALA A 342 1.07 1.90 -6.25
N GLY A 343 0.15 2.43 -7.06
CA GLY A 343 -1.23 1.93 -7.10
C GLY A 343 -1.27 0.41 -7.29
N GLN A 344 -2.14 -0.24 -6.53
CA GLN A 344 -2.33 -1.69 -6.57
C GLN A 344 -3.77 -2.09 -6.28
N SER A 345 -4.17 -3.28 -6.74
CA SER A 345 -5.39 -3.94 -6.23
C SER A 345 -5.06 -4.92 -5.09
N VAL A 346 -4.15 -5.87 -5.33
CA VAL A 346 -3.72 -6.85 -4.31
C VAL A 346 -2.23 -6.72 -4.02
N PHE A 347 -1.43 -6.59 -5.07
CA PHE A 347 0.02 -6.42 -5.07
C PHE A 347 0.39 -5.44 -6.17
N GLN A 348 1.59 -4.87 -6.15
CA GLN A 348 1.97 -3.75 -7.03
C GLN A 348 1.76 -4.04 -8.53
N ARG A 349 1.24 -3.06 -9.28
CA ARG A 349 0.99 -3.20 -10.73
C ARG A 349 2.22 -3.53 -11.57
N TYR A 350 3.40 -3.06 -11.17
CA TYR A 350 4.64 -3.37 -11.89
C TYR A 350 5.08 -4.81 -11.60
N ALA A 351 4.95 -5.27 -10.36
CA ALA A 351 5.20 -6.67 -9.99
C ALA A 351 4.37 -7.65 -10.85
N LEU A 352 3.15 -7.27 -11.25
CA LEU A 352 2.34 -8.03 -12.22
C LEU A 352 3.10 -8.23 -13.55
N TYR A 353 3.75 -7.20 -14.08
CA TYR A 353 4.49 -7.32 -15.35
C TYR A 353 5.65 -8.30 -15.23
N SER A 354 6.41 -8.19 -14.13
CA SER A 354 7.60 -8.99 -13.87
C SER A 354 7.28 -10.45 -13.60
N ILE A 355 6.12 -10.80 -13.04
CA ILE A 355 5.78 -12.22 -12.85
C ILE A 355 5.37 -12.90 -14.16
N SER A 356 4.91 -12.15 -15.17
CA SER A 356 4.35 -12.72 -16.41
C SER A 356 5.23 -13.75 -17.16
N PRO A 357 6.57 -13.62 -17.25
CA PRO A 357 7.42 -14.64 -17.90
C PRO A 357 7.50 -15.94 -17.09
N LEU A 358 7.47 -15.86 -15.76
CA LEU A 358 7.44 -17.01 -14.86
C LEU A 358 6.12 -17.77 -15.00
N ILE A 359 5.01 -17.05 -15.13
CA ILE A 359 3.70 -17.63 -15.43
C ILE A 359 3.69 -18.31 -16.79
N ALA A 360 4.33 -17.72 -17.81
CA ALA A 360 4.47 -18.32 -19.14
C ALA A 360 5.26 -19.64 -19.09
N TRP A 361 6.37 -19.66 -18.35
CA TRP A 361 7.13 -20.89 -18.09
C TRP A 361 6.26 -21.96 -17.41
N CYS A 362 5.53 -21.59 -16.33
CA CYS A 362 4.59 -22.50 -15.67
C CYS A 362 3.53 -23.03 -16.64
N CYS A 363 2.98 -22.18 -17.52
CA CYS A 363 1.95 -22.58 -18.48
C CYS A 363 2.47 -23.61 -19.49
N VAL A 364 3.67 -23.41 -20.03
CA VAL A 364 4.27 -24.31 -21.02
C VAL A 364 4.58 -25.67 -20.43
N TYR A 365 5.14 -25.70 -19.22
CA TYR A 365 5.60 -26.94 -18.58
C TYR A 365 4.64 -27.54 -17.56
N SER A 366 3.48 -26.91 -17.33
CA SER A 366 2.45 -27.38 -16.37
C SER A 366 2.09 -28.86 -16.52
N SER A 367 2.05 -29.39 -17.75
CA SER A 367 1.72 -30.80 -18.00
C SER A 367 2.89 -31.75 -17.77
N GLU A 368 4.13 -31.26 -17.83
CA GLU A 368 5.35 -32.03 -17.59
C GLU A 368 5.73 -32.04 -16.10
N ILE A 369 5.45 -30.93 -15.40
CA ILE A 369 5.89 -30.69 -14.04
C ILE A 369 4.81 -31.08 -13.01
N LEU A 370 3.52 -30.89 -13.31
CA LEU A 370 2.43 -31.16 -12.36
C LEU A 370 1.74 -32.50 -12.67
N ASN A 371 1.75 -33.41 -11.69
CA ASN A 371 0.88 -34.60 -11.72
C ASN A 371 -0.57 -34.23 -11.35
N ASN A 372 -1.53 -35.14 -11.53
CA ASN A 372 -2.95 -34.84 -11.28
C ASN A 372 -3.24 -34.37 -9.85
N ILE A 373 -2.52 -34.87 -8.83
CA ILE A 373 -2.68 -34.42 -7.44
C ILE A 373 -2.23 -32.96 -7.30
N TYR A 374 -1.04 -32.61 -7.80
CA TYR A 374 -0.52 -31.24 -7.73
C TYR A 374 -1.35 -30.26 -8.54
N LYS A 375 -1.97 -30.71 -9.65
CA LYS A 375 -2.95 -29.90 -10.38
C LYS A 375 -4.13 -29.51 -9.49
N ILE A 376 -4.68 -30.47 -8.72
CA ILE A 376 -5.76 -30.21 -7.78
C ILE A 376 -5.29 -29.30 -6.65
N THR A 377 -4.13 -29.57 -6.05
CA THR A 377 -3.57 -28.76 -4.95
C THR A 377 -3.34 -27.32 -5.38
N VAL A 378 -2.68 -27.09 -6.52
CA VAL A 378 -2.45 -25.74 -7.07
C VAL A 378 -3.78 -25.05 -7.35
N THR A 379 -4.76 -25.76 -7.92
CA THR A 379 -6.09 -25.19 -8.20
C THR A 379 -6.82 -24.80 -6.91
N PHE A 380 -6.75 -25.64 -5.88
CA PHE A 380 -7.40 -25.39 -4.59
C PHE A 380 -6.74 -24.25 -3.81
N THR A 381 -5.41 -24.22 -3.74
CA THR A 381 -4.66 -23.10 -3.13
C THR A 381 -4.97 -21.80 -3.86
N LEU A 382 -5.04 -21.83 -5.18
CA LEU A 382 -5.41 -20.66 -5.98
C LEU A 382 -6.83 -20.20 -5.67
N ALA A 383 -7.80 -21.11 -5.60
CA ALA A 383 -9.16 -20.77 -5.21
C ALA A 383 -9.20 -20.13 -3.81
N ILE A 384 -8.46 -20.66 -2.83
CA ILE A 384 -8.36 -20.09 -1.48
C ILE A 384 -7.74 -18.70 -1.50
N ILE A 385 -6.59 -18.52 -2.16
CA ILE A 385 -5.93 -17.21 -2.33
C ILE A 385 -6.92 -16.21 -2.91
N TYR A 386 -7.60 -16.59 -4.00
CA TYR A 386 -8.59 -15.72 -4.64
C TYR A 386 -9.79 -15.41 -3.74
N ILE A 387 -10.30 -16.37 -2.95
CA ILE A 387 -11.39 -16.12 -1.98
C ILE A 387 -10.94 -15.21 -0.84
N MET A 388 -9.73 -15.42 -0.30
CA MET A 388 -9.16 -14.57 0.74
C MET A 388 -8.98 -13.12 0.26
N PHE A 389 -8.52 -12.96 -0.99
CA PHE A 389 -8.33 -11.64 -1.60
C PHE A 389 -9.59 -11.06 -2.24
N TYR A 390 -10.64 -11.85 -2.44
CA TYR A 390 -11.93 -11.36 -2.95
C TYR A 390 -12.57 -10.35 -1.98
N LYS A 391 -12.34 -10.48 -0.67
CA LYS A 391 -12.78 -9.44 0.29
C LYS A 391 -12.03 -8.11 0.10
N GLY A 392 -10.71 -8.13 -0.12
CA GLY A 392 -9.92 -6.94 -0.50
C GLY A 392 -10.14 -6.46 -1.95
N TYR A 393 -10.74 -7.29 -2.81
CA TYR A 393 -11.21 -6.91 -4.16
C TYR A 393 -12.54 -6.13 -4.10
N MET A 394 -13.36 -6.37 -3.07
CA MET A 394 -14.67 -5.75 -2.88
C MET A 394 -14.59 -4.51 -1.96
N ILE A 395 -13.80 -4.58 -0.89
CA ILE A 395 -13.52 -3.45 0.02
C ILE A 395 -12.20 -2.85 -0.45
N GLY A 396 -12.11 -1.53 -0.65
CA GLY A 396 -10.90 -0.83 -1.11
C GLY A 396 -9.72 -0.92 -0.15
N GLU A 397 -9.15 -2.12 0.05
CA GLU A 397 -7.86 -2.38 0.68
C GLU A 397 -6.75 -2.03 -0.33
N ASP A 398 -6.69 -0.72 -0.60
CA ASP A 398 -5.94 -0.07 -1.66
C ASP A 398 -4.42 0.00 -1.34
N TYR A 399 -3.66 0.76 -2.12
CA TYR A 399 -2.23 1.04 -1.88
C TYR A 399 -1.95 1.88 -0.61
N ILE A 400 -2.98 2.30 0.13
CA ILE A 400 -2.87 3.15 1.33
C ILE A 400 -3.08 2.41 2.66
N SER A 401 -3.17 1.08 2.64
CA SER A 401 -3.35 0.27 3.85
C SER A 401 -2.45 -0.96 3.84
N HIS A 402 -1.93 -1.33 5.01
CA HIS A 402 -1.21 -2.59 5.19
C HIS A 402 -2.14 -3.79 5.00
N LYS A 403 -1.58 -4.89 4.47
CA LYS A 403 -2.29 -6.18 4.43
C LYS A 403 -2.41 -6.76 5.84
N PRO A 404 -3.44 -7.59 6.14
CA PRO A 404 -3.68 -8.07 7.50
C PRO A 404 -2.48 -8.78 8.17
N TRP A 405 -1.71 -9.57 7.40
CA TRP A 405 -0.50 -10.21 7.93
C TRP A 405 0.65 -9.21 8.16
N THR A 406 0.76 -8.16 7.34
CA THR A 406 1.75 -7.10 7.53
C THR A 406 1.42 -6.30 8.78
N GLN A 407 0.13 -5.97 8.98
CA GLN A 407 -0.35 -5.32 10.20
C GLN A 407 -0.06 -6.19 11.43
N TYR A 408 -0.31 -7.50 11.35
CA TYR A 408 0.03 -8.44 12.42
C TYR A 408 1.53 -8.46 12.73
N ILE A 409 2.39 -8.46 11.71
CA ILE A 409 3.85 -8.42 11.88
C ILE A 409 4.30 -7.09 12.48
N LEU A 410 3.76 -5.95 12.03
CA LEU A 410 4.07 -4.65 12.61
C LEU A 410 3.63 -4.55 14.07
N GLU A 411 2.49 -5.15 14.42
CA GLU A 411 1.96 -5.13 15.79
C GLU A 411 2.76 -6.01 16.75
N ASN A 412 3.16 -7.22 16.32
CA ASN A 412 3.74 -8.23 17.23
C ASN A 412 5.25 -8.41 17.05
N TYR A 413 5.78 -8.18 15.85
CA TYR A 413 7.19 -8.41 15.50
C TYR A 413 7.77 -7.25 14.65
N PRO A 414 7.64 -5.98 15.07
CA PRO A 414 8.01 -4.84 14.22
C PRO A 414 9.47 -4.86 13.76
N ALA A 415 10.38 -5.47 14.53
CA ALA A 415 11.79 -5.57 14.18
C ALA A 415 12.08 -6.38 12.90
N VAL A 416 11.20 -7.31 12.49
CA VAL A 416 11.46 -8.20 11.34
C VAL A 416 11.05 -7.59 9.99
N TYR A 417 10.37 -6.45 9.98
CA TYR A 417 9.83 -5.85 8.75
C TYR A 417 10.18 -4.37 8.62
N ASN A 418 11.24 -4.05 7.87
CA ASN A 418 11.66 -2.68 7.53
C ASN A 418 11.41 -2.41 6.04
N PRO A 419 10.17 -2.06 5.62
CA PRO A 419 9.87 -1.84 4.20
C PRO A 419 10.50 -0.56 3.66
N GLU A 420 10.21 -0.24 2.39
CA GLU A 420 10.58 1.06 1.85
C GLU A 420 9.86 2.19 2.61
N PRO A 421 10.56 3.33 2.88
CA PRO A 421 10.02 4.41 3.71
C PRO A 421 8.62 4.88 3.27
N GLN A 422 8.42 5.05 1.97
CA GLN A 422 7.14 5.48 1.43
C GLN A 422 6.01 4.45 1.65
N ILE A 423 6.33 3.15 1.58
CA ILE A 423 5.35 2.07 1.86
C ILE A 423 4.93 2.14 3.33
N PHE A 424 5.90 2.24 4.24
CA PHE A 424 5.61 2.34 5.67
C PHE A 424 4.78 3.59 5.97
N ILE A 425 5.27 4.76 5.57
CA ILE A 425 4.66 6.04 5.95
C ILE A 425 3.23 6.14 5.41
N MET A 426 3.04 5.91 4.11
CA MET A 426 1.73 6.12 3.47
C MET A 426 0.66 5.08 3.88
N ARG A 427 1.07 3.91 4.38
CA ARG A 427 0.14 2.83 4.77
C ARG A 427 -0.06 2.71 6.28
N THR A 428 0.82 3.33 7.05
CA THR A 428 0.72 3.38 8.51
C THR A 428 0.03 4.67 8.99
N PHE A 429 0.33 5.81 8.37
CA PHE A 429 -0.12 7.13 8.86
C PHE A 429 -1.21 7.74 7.97
N PRO A 430 -2.16 8.49 8.55
CA PRO A 430 -3.25 9.09 7.81
C PRO A 430 -2.73 10.07 6.75
N PRO A 431 -3.45 10.24 5.62
CA PRO A 431 -3.01 11.11 4.54
C PRO A 431 -2.73 12.56 4.96
N SER A 432 -3.38 13.07 6.00
CA SER A 432 -3.13 14.40 6.58
C SER A 432 -1.67 14.62 6.98
N ASP A 433 -0.95 13.55 7.34
CA ASP A 433 0.38 13.66 7.94
C ASP A 433 1.48 13.78 6.88
N TRP A 434 1.17 13.46 5.62
CA TRP A 434 2.16 13.41 4.54
C TRP A 434 1.71 14.06 3.22
N ILE A 435 0.42 14.37 3.02
CA ILE A 435 -0.08 15.01 1.78
C ILE A 435 0.55 16.39 1.55
N SER A 436 0.78 17.17 2.60
CA SER A 436 1.42 18.50 2.52
C SER A 436 2.95 18.44 2.44
N GLY A 437 3.53 17.25 2.45
CA GLY A 437 4.96 17.00 2.58
C GLY A 437 5.24 16.00 3.69
N MET A 438 6.30 15.19 3.53
CA MET A 438 6.70 14.24 4.57
C MET A 438 7.38 14.96 5.74
N GLN A 439 6.98 14.62 6.96
CA GLN A 439 7.70 14.94 8.19
C GLN A 439 9.09 14.27 8.21
N ASP A 440 9.96 14.67 9.13
CA ASP A 440 11.31 14.10 9.24
C ASP A 440 11.34 12.81 10.07
N SER A 441 10.29 12.55 10.84
CA SER A 441 10.15 11.31 11.61
C SER A 441 8.68 10.90 11.80
N TYR A 442 8.45 9.58 11.93
CA TYR A 442 7.14 9.02 12.27
C TYR A 442 7.30 7.86 13.26
N ALA A 443 6.30 7.67 14.13
CA ALA A 443 6.30 6.65 15.17
C ALA A 443 5.03 5.79 15.12
N TYR A 444 5.20 4.51 14.83
CA TYR A 444 4.14 3.51 14.95
C TYR A 444 3.92 3.15 16.41
N LYS A 445 2.66 3.29 16.84
CA LYS A 445 2.21 2.91 18.18
C LYS A 445 1.35 1.65 18.07
N ASN A 446 1.62 0.68 18.93
CA ASN A 446 0.77 -0.51 19.05
C ASN A 446 -0.57 -0.17 19.73
N LYS A 447 -1.46 -1.16 19.88
CA LYS A 447 -2.77 -1.01 20.54
C LYS A 447 -2.71 -0.48 21.98
N ASP A 448 -1.59 -0.69 22.67
CA ASP A 448 -1.35 -0.24 24.05
C ASP A 448 -0.73 1.18 24.10
N GLY A 449 -0.56 1.83 22.95
CA GLY A 449 0.05 3.16 22.83
C GLY A 449 1.58 3.18 22.92
N ILE A 450 2.22 2.01 23.04
CA ILE A 450 3.69 1.87 23.05
C ILE A 450 4.23 2.15 21.66
N ILE A 451 5.27 2.98 21.57
CA ILE A 451 5.98 3.16 20.30
C ILE A 451 6.79 1.89 20.07
N THR A 452 6.48 1.12 19.04
CA THR A 452 7.21 -0.13 18.75
C THR A 452 8.14 0.00 17.55
N LYS A 453 7.93 1.04 16.74
CA LYS A 453 8.75 1.32 15.56
C LYS A 453 8.79 2.81 15.23
N ILE A 454 9.96 3.31 14.92
CA ILE A 454 10.22 4.68 14.48
C ILE A 454 10.88 4.63 13.11
N ILE A 455 10.50 5.53 12.22
CA ILE A 455 11.23 5.85 10.99
C ILE A 455 11.66 7.32 11.04
N TYR A 456 12.90 7.64 10.66
CA TYR A 456 13.41 9.01 10.69
C TYR A 456 14.46 9.28 9.61
N GLN A 457 14.62 10.54 9.21
CA GLN A 457 15.67 10.99 8.30
C GLN A 457 17.00 11.21 9.04
N ALA A 458 18.02 10.45 8.65
CA ALA A 458 19.34 10.45 9.29
C ALA A 458 20.16 11.73 9.05
N SER A 459 19.75 12.59 8.11
CA SER A 459 20.43 13.85 7.79
C SER A 459 19.98 15.05 8.63
N ASN A 460 18.99 14.88 9.52
CA ASN A 460 18.46 15.96 10.34
C ASN A 460 18.75 15.75 11.83
N ASP A 461 19.42 16.72 12.46
CA ASP A 461 19.80 16.70 13.88
C ASP A 461 18.59 16.80 14.83
N LYS A 462 17.41 17.21 14.33
CA LYS A 462 16.14 17.19 15.07
C LYS A 462 15.43 15.84 14.97
N LEU A 463 16.18 14.76 15.21
CA LEU A 463 15.84 13.38 14.81
C LEU A 463 14.40 12.91 15.11
N LEU A 464 13.69 13.46 16.11
CA LEU A 464 12.41 12.94 16.60
C LEU A 464 11.44 14.03 17.11
N SER A 465 11.69 15.32 16.84
CA SER A 465 10.84 16.39 17.39
C SER A 465 9.40 16.34 16.91
N ASP A 466 9.17 15.77 15.72
CA ASP A 466 7.85 15.62 15.13
C ASP A 466 6.99 14.59 15.88
N ILE A 467 7.64 13.59 16.49
CA ILE A 467 6.95 12.49 17.18
C ILE A 467 6.93 12.64 18.70
N CYS A 468 7.83 13.44 19.27
CA CYS A 468 7.98 13.60 20.71
C CYS A 468 8.55 14.97 21.07
N SER A 469 7.87 15.69 21.96
CA SER A 469 8.36 16.96 22.53
C SER A 469 9.48 16.76 23.56
N GLY A 470 9.61 15.55 24.12
CA GLY A 470 10.67 15.15 25.04
C GLY A 470 11.70 14.22 24.38
N GLN A 471 12.39 13.39 25.18
CA GLN A 471 13.26 12.34 24.64
C GLN A 471 12.49 11.04 24.46
N ILE A 472 12.79 10.29 23.40
CA ILE A 472 12.32 8.90 23.28
C ILE A 472 13.20 8.01 24.17
N LYS A 473 12.56 7.21 25.02
CA LYS A 473 13.22 6.28 25.93
C LYS A 473 12.84 4.85 25.63
N ASP A 474 13.79 3.95 25.86
CA ASP A 474 13.57 2.52 25.86
C ASP A 474 12.71 2.12 27.07
N PHE A 475 11.72 1.27 26.83
CA PHE A 475 10.72 0.90 27.82
C PHE A 475 11.31 0.06 28.97
N ALA A 476 12.29 -0.80 28.69
CA ALA A 476 12.86 -1.70 29.69
C ALA A 476 13.90 -0.99 30.58
N THR A 477 14.71 -0.12 30.00
CA THR A 477 15.83 0.54 30.68
C THR A 477 15.50 1.95 31.18
N HIS A 478 14.43 2.55 30.67
CA HIS A 478 14.08 3.97 30.86
C HIS A 478 15.21 4.95 30.48
N GLN A 479 16.17 4.50 29.66
CA GLN A 479 17.25 5.34 29.13
C GLN A 479 16.90 5.86 27.74
N PRO A 480 17.48 6.98 27.29
CA PRO A 480 17.35 7.45 25.92
C PRO A 480 17.72 6.35 24.92
N ILE A 481 16.96 6.25 23.83
CA ILE A 481 17.21 5.21 22.82
C ILE A 481 18.60 5.35 22.18
N ASN A 482 19.26 4.21 22.00
CA ASN A 482 20.55 4.17 21.34
C ASN A 482 20.39 4.03 19.81
N TYR A 483 20.77 5.10 19.09
CA TYR A 483 20.72 5.15 17.63
C TYR A 483 21.69 4.18 16.93
N SER A 484 22.68 3.60 17.63
CA SER A 484 23.59 2.61 17.05
C SER A 484 22.86 1.37 16.53
N ASN A 485 21.70 1.06 17.11
CA ASN A 485 20.88 -0.09 16.74
C ASN A 485 19.90 0.20 15.59
N ALA A 486 19.92 1.42 15.04
CA ALA A 486 19.08 1.77 13.90
C ALA A 486 19.46 0.98 12.66
N SER A 487 18.46 0.62 11.85
CA SER A 487 18.64 -0.09 10.59
C SER A 487 19.63 0.61 9.67
N ALA A 488 20.14 -0.12 8.67
CA ALA A 488 20.84 0.51 7.55
C ALA A 488 19.96 1.59 6.90
N SER A 489 20.61 2.63 6.37
CA SER A 489 19.94 3.74 5.71
C SER A 489 19.31 3.29 4.39
N LYS A 490 18.06 3.69 4.16
CA LYS A 490 17.30 3.56 2.92
C LYS A 490 16.92 4.95 2.44
N TYR A 491 17.74 5.52 1.54
CA TYR A 491 17.56 6.89 1.00
C TYR A 491 17.50 7.97 2.08
N GLY A 492 18.41 7.88 3.05
CA GLY A 492 18.43 8.80 4.18
C GLY A 492 17.49 8.40 5.32
N TRP A 493 16.57 7.45 5.12
CA TRP A 493 15.68 6.98 6.18
C TRP A 493 16.25 5.79 6.94
N ARG A 494 16.04 5.77 8.25
CA ARG A 494 16.43 4.65 9.12
C ARG A 494 15.27 4.25 10.02
N TYR A 495 15.24 2.99 10.40
CA TYR A 495 14.26 2.44 11.33
C TYR A 495 14.88 2.13 12.68
N ILE A 496 14.13 2.38 13.74
CA ILE A 496 14.41 1.88 15.08
C ILE A 496 13.20 1.05 15.49
N SER A 497 13.45 -0.16 15.98
CA SER A 497 12.41 -1.05 16.48
C SER A 497 12.75 -1.45 17.91
N GLY A 498 11.74 -1.52 18.75
CA GLY A 498 11.89 -1.73 20.19
C GLY A 498 10.70 -1.14 20.92
N GLU A 499 10.49 -1.57 22.15
CA GLU A 499 9.44 -0.98 22.98
C GLU A 499 9.95 0.34 23.53
N MET A 500 9.34 1.43 23.08
CA MET A 500 9.77 2.78 23.34
C MET A 500 8.59 3.64 23.78
N TYR A 501 8.91 4.76 24.43
CA TYR A 501 7.92 5.75 24.79
C TYR A 501 8.51 7.15 24.72
N CYS A 502 7.65 8.15 24.51
CA CYS A 502 8.04 9.55 24.59
C CYS A 502 8.04 9.98 26.06
N ASP A 503 9.08 10.71 26.46
CA ASP A 503 9.19 11.25 27.81
C ASP A 503 7.89 11.95 28.25
N GLY A 504 7.43 11.58 29.46
CA GLY A 504 6.11 11.98 29.95
C GLY A 504 4.96 11.05 29.53
N PHE A 505 5.20 9.87 28.95
CA PHE A 505 4.18 8.83 28.72
C PHE A 505 4.78 7.47 29.02
N VAL A 506 4.41 6.79 30.11
CA VAL A 506 4.84 5.40 30.36
C VAL A 506 3.66 4.47 30.10
N PRO A 507 3.69 3.61 29.06
CA PRO A 507 2.60 2.68 28.81
C PRO A 507 2.39 1.67 29.95
N TYR A 508 1.13 1.31 30.23
CA TYR A 508 0.80 0.37 31.29
C TYR A 508 0.70 -1.07 30.76
N LYS A 509 1.58 -1.95 31.27
CA LYS A 509 1.62 -3.39 30.93
C LYS A 509 1.16 -4.33 32.06
N GLY A 510 0.67 -3.77 33.17
CA GLY A 510 0.13 -4.59 34.25
C GLY A 510 -1.19 -5.26 33.85
N TYR A 511 -1.79 -6.00 34.79
CA TYR A 511 -3.08 -6.64 34.57
C TYR A 511 -4.11 -5.61 34.09
N LYS A 512 -4.85 -5.90 33.03
CA LYS A 512 -5.98 -5.07 32.61
C LYS A 512 -7.29 -5.72 33.03
N TYR A 513 -8.25 -4.92 33.46
CA TYR A 513 -9.62 -5.38 33.71
C TYR A 513 -10.61 -4.60 32.84
N SER A 514 -11.68 -5.26 32.43
CA SER A 514 -12.76 -4.61 31.70
C SER A 514 -13.67 -3.87 32.68
N GLU A 515 -14.05 -2.64 32.33
CA GLU A 515 -15.11 -1.89 33.00
C GLU A 515 -16.28 -1.71 32.05
N PHE A 516 -17.50 -1.73 32.59
CA PHE A 516 -18.72 -1.60 31.78
C PHE A 516 -18.80 -0.22 31.12
N GLU A 517 -18.48 0.83 31.88
CA GLU A 517 -18.34 2.19 31.39
C GLU A 517 -16.90 2.68 31.55
N PRO A 518 -16.33 3.35 30.53
CA PRO A 518 -14.95 3.81 30.60
C PRO A 518 -14.86 5.15 31.33
N ASN A 519 -15.34 5.20 32.58
CA ASN A 519 -15.46 6.42 33.40
C ASN A 519 -14.88 6.29 34.82
N GLN A 520 -14.28 5.15 35.18
CA GLN A 520 -13.78 4.89 36.51
C GLN A 520 -12.46 4.12 36.51
N ILE A 521 -11.52 4.53 37.36
CA ILE A 521 -10.28 3.83 37.70
C ILE A 521 -10.30 3.52 39.19
N ASP A 522 -10.28 2.23 39.53
CA ASP A 522 -10.12 1.74 40.89
C ASP A 522 -8.64 1.33 41.09
N PHE A 523 -7.95 2.05 41.99
CA PHE A 523 -6.52 1.84 42.26
C PHE A 523 -6.27 0.70 43.25
N THR A 524 -7.31 0.19 43.92
CA THR A 524 -7.23 -0.97 44.83
C THR A 524 -7.13 -2.30 44.07
N LYS A 525 -7.55 -2.31 42.81
CA LYS A 525 -7.45 -3.50 41.95
C LYS A 525 -6.00 -3.75 41.53
N LYS A 526 -5.67 -5.04 41.38
CA LYS A 526 -4.37 -5.52 40.87
C LYS A 526 -3.99 -4.93 39.51
N GLY A 527 -4.99 -4.59 38.70
CA GLY A 527 -4.84 -4.05 37.37
C GLY A 527 -5.26 -2.59 37.22
N LEU A 528 -5.31 -2.11 35.97
CA LEU A 528 -6.02 -0.88 35.58
C LEU A 528 -7.07 -1.18 34.49
N PRO A 529 -8.07 -0.32 34.29
CA PRO A 529 -9.05 -0.52 33.23
C PRO A 529 -8.40 -0.58 31.83
N GLU A 530 -9.01 -1.31 30.90
CA GLU A 530 -8.51 -1.45 29.52
C GLU A 530 -8.25 -0.11 28.81
N PHE A 531 -9.03 0.91 29.14
CA PHE A 531 -8.93 2.23 28.55
C PHE A 531 -7.74 3.06 29.07
N VAL A 532 -7.02 2.61 30.10
CA VAL A 532 -5.79 3.25 30.57
C VAL A 532 -4.61 2.75 29.72
N LEU A 533 -4.13 3.61 28.83
CA LEU A 533 -3.03 3.33 27.91
C LEU A 533 -1.66 3.47 28.59
N GLY A 534 -1.52 4.42 29.51
CA GLY A 534 -0.27 4.69 30.20
C GLY A 534 -0.43 5.31 31.57
N ILE A 535 0.53 5.06 32.46
CA ILE A 535 0.57 5.52 33.83
C ILE A 535 2.00 5.84 34.25
N SER A 536 2.22 6.97 34.92
CA SER A 536 3.48 7.26 35.61
C SER A 536 3.23 7.94 36.96
N GLY A 537 4.22 7.89 37.83
CA GLY A 537 4.17 8.52 39.15
C GLY A 537 3.25 7.82 40.15
N ILE A 538 3.02 6.51 39.99
CA ILE A 538 2.20 5.68 40.88
C ILE A 538 2.98 4.39 41.24
N SER A 539 2.86 3.93 42.48
CA SER A 539 3.50 2.73 43.00
C SER A 539 2.74 1.44 42.64
N GLN A 540 3.28 0.30 43.09
CA GLN A 540 2.57 -0.98 43.06
C GLN A 540 1.29 -0.94 43.91
N GLU A 541 0.39 -1.91 43.70
CA GLU A 541 -0.83 -1.99 44.51
C GLU A 541 -0.53 -2.41 45.94
N GLU A 542 -1.29 -1.83 46.84
CA GLU A 542 -1.42 -2.21 48.24
C GLU A 542 -2.91 -2.48 48.50
N ALA A 543 -3.25 -3.19 49.58
CA ALA A 543 -4.63 -3.64 49.85
C ALA A 543 -5.67 -2.49 49.93
N TRP A 544 -5.21 -1.26 50.15
CA TRP A 544 -6.04 -0.06 50.28
C TRP A 544 -6.00 0.84 49.03
N GLY A 545 -5.06 0.65 48.09
CA GLY A 545 -4.83 1.59 46.98
C GLY A 545 -3.40 1.61 46.46
N ARG A 546 -2.96 2.75 45.91
CA ARG A 546 -1.59 2.97 45.40
C ARG A 546 -1.04 4.31 45.84
N TRP A 547 0.24 4.37 46.19
CA TRP A 547 0.91 5.64 46.46
C TRP A 547 1.27 6.38 45.18
N SER A 548 1.20 7.71 45.21
CA SER A 548 1.93 8.55 44.27
C SER A 548 3.42 8.37 44.49
N GLN A 549 4.22 8.50 43.43
CA GLN A 549 5.67 8.44 43.53
C GLN A 549 6.28 9.57 42.70
N GLY A 550 6.94 10.51 43.37
CA GLY A 550 7.41 11.77 42.77
C GLY A 550 6.37 12.89 42.80
N ASN A 551 6.63 13.94 42.02
CA ASN A 551 5.88 15.21 42.03
C ASN A 551 4.69 15.26 41.05
N GLU A 552 4.52 14.25 40.21
CA GLU A 552 3.46 14.21 39.21
C GLU A 552 2.97 12.77 39.01
N ILE A 553 1.67 12.56 39.12
CA ILE A 553 0.96 11.39 38.60
C ILE A 553 0.47 11.72 37.20
N GLN A 554 0.61 10.80 36.25
CA GLN A 554 0.02 10.95 34.92
C GLN A 554 -0.70 9.67 34.50
N LEU A 555 -1.90 9.84 33.93
CA LEU A 555 -2.74 8.81 33.36
C LEU A 555 -3.09 9.20 31.93
N ASN A 556 -2.92 8.28 30.99
CA ASN A 556 -3.25 8.49 29.59
C ASN A 556 -4.37 7.55 29.21
N LEU A 557 -5.47 8.11 28.73
CA LEU A 557 -6.72 7.41 28.49
C LEU A 557 -6.98 7.28 26.99
N SER A 558 -7.55 6.15 26.55
CA SER A 558 -8.07 6.00 25.19
C SER A 558 -9.45 6.60 24.99
N THR A 559 -10.05 7.15 26.06
CA THR A 559 -11.42 7.64 26.08
C THR A 559 -11.52 9.08 25.62
N ASN A 560 -12.64 9.40 24.96
CA ASN A 560 -13.02 10.78 24.66
C ASN A 560 -13.72 11.37 25.88
N LEU A 561 -13.24 12.52 26.35
CA LEU A 561 -13.94 13.28 27.40
C LEU A 561 -14.86 14.31 26.76
N ASN A 562 -16.11 14.35 27.23
CA ASN A 562 -17.11 15.31 26.76
C ASN A 562 -16.73 16.75 27.12
N LYS A 563 -17.40 17.72 26.49
CA LYS A 563 -17.12 19.16 26.69
C LYS A 563 -17.24 19.61 28.14
N SER A 564 -18.17 19.06 28.92
CA SER A 564 -18.39 19.44 30.31
C SER A 564 -18.40 18.21 31.21
N MET A 565 -17.46 18.14 32.15
CA MET A 565 -17.17 16.95 32.95
C MET A 565 -16.83 17.35 34.38
N ILE A 566 -17.15 16.48 35.34
CA ILE A 566 -16.67 16.57 36.72
C ILE A 566 -15.79 15.36 37.01
N PHE A 567 -14.56 15.60 37.45
CA PHE A 567 -13.66 14.55 37.93
C PHE A 567 -13.77 14.46 39.44
N TYR A 568 -13.90 13.25 39.96
CA TYR A 568 -13.85 12.92 41.37
C TYR A 568 -12.62 12.05 41.64
N VAL A 569 -11.86 12.39 42.66
CA VAL A 569 -10.67 11.64 43.09
C VAL A 569 -10.76 11.40 44.59
N GLU A 570 -10.77 10.13 44.97
CA GLU A 570 -10.65 9.68 46.34
C GLU A 570 -9.17 9.44 46.65
N LEU A 571 -8.59 10.29 47.50
CA LEU A 571 -7.18 10.28 47.83
C LEU A 571 -6.89 10.69 49.27
N ILE A 572 -5.75 10.25 49.79
CA ILE A 572 -5.26 10.55 51.15
C ILE A 572 -3.92 11.30 51.04
N PRO A 573 -3.85 12.59 51.37
CA PRO A 573 -2.58 13.32 51.37
C PRO A 573 -1.62 12.80 52.45
N PHE A 574 -0.33 12.70 52.11
CA PHE A 574 0.72 12.21 53.01
C PHE A 574 1.73 13.32 53.38
N GLY A 575 2.09 13.37 54.65
CA GLY A 575 3.13 14.25 55.19
C GLY A 575 2.87 15.74 54.90
N PRO A 576 3.83 16.47 54.29
CA PRO A 576 3.72 17.91 54.05
C PRO A 576 2.67 18.29 52.99
N ASN A 577 2.02 17.30 52.35
CA ASN A 577 0.91 17.53 51.42
C ASN A 577 -0.44 17.69 52.13
N ILE A 578 -0.53 17.35 53.42
CA ILE A 578 -1.74 17.57 54.22
C ILE A 578 -2.05 19.07 54.27
N GLY A 579 -3.27 19.45 53.90
CA GLY A 579 -3.71 20.85 53.85
C GLY A 579 -3.15 21.67 52.68
N LYS A 580 -2.39 21.06 51.75
CA LYS A 580 -1.94 21.73 50.52
C LYS A 580 -2.98 21.59 49.40
N LYS A 581 -3.02 22.58 48.52
CA LYS A 581 -3.83 22.52 47.30
C LYS A 581 -3.24 21.46 46.37
N ILE A 582 -4.06 20.52 45.94
CA ILE A 582 -3.72 19.49 44.96
C ILE A 582 -4.34 19.92 43.64
N THR A 583 -3.56 19.85 42.57
CA THR A 583 -3.99 20.28 41.25
C THR A 583 -4.18 19.08 40.35
N ILE A 584 -5.29 19.03 39.63
CA ILE A 584 -5.54 18.12 38.53
C ILE A 584 -5.51 18.89 37.20
N LYS A 585 -4.81 18.36 36.22
CA LYS A 585 -4.70 18.90 34.87
C LYS A 585 -5.21 17.87 33.88
N VAL A 586 -6.12 18.26 33.00
CA VAL A 586 -6.63 17.42 31.92
C VAL A 586 -6.25 18.09 30.61
N ASN A 587 -5.36 17.45 29.86
CA ASN A 587 -4.67 18.02 28.70
C ASN A 587 -4.00 19.36 29.03
N ASN A 588 -4.57 20.47 28.54
CA ASN A 588 -4.03 21.82 28.72
C ASN A 588 -4.79 22.63 29.78
N GLU A 589 -5.86 22.09 30.36
CA GLU A 589 -6.63 22.79 31.39
C GLU A 589 -6.25 22.31 32.78
N GLU A 590 -6.08 23.25 33.70
CA GLU A 590 -5.66 23.00 35.07
C GLU A 590 -6.73 23.48 36.07
N ARG A 591 -7.00 22.67 37.09
CA ARG A 591 -7.97 22.97 38.16
C ARG A 591 -7.44 22.49 39.50
N VAL A 592 -7.80 23.20 40.56
CA VAL A 592 -7.55 22.75 41.94
C VAL A 592 -8.66 21.78 42.33
N LEU A 593 -8.28 20.65 42.94
CA LEU A 593 -9.20 19.70 43.53
C LEU A 593 -9.81 20.29 44.81
N LEU A 594 -11.15 20.34 44.86
CA LEU A 594 -11.91 20.86 46.00
C LEU A 594 -12.52 19.70 46.79
N PRO A 595 -12.57 19.75 48.13
CA PRO A 595 -13.20 18.70 48.92
C PRO A 595 -14.70 18.59 48.61
N VAL A 596 -15.21 17.37 48.57
CA VAL A 596 -16.66 17.11 48.45
C VAL A 596 -17.28 17.16 49.84
N GLU A 597 -18.30 18.01 50.01
CA GLU A 597 -18.99 18.14 51.29
C GLU A 597 -19.63 16.81 51.73
N GLY A 598 -19.42 16.43 52.99
CA GLY A 598 -19.95 15.18 53.57
C GLY A 598 -19.25 13.89 53.13
N LYS A 599 -18.16 13.95 52.34
CA LYS A 599 -17.34 12.78 51.99
C LYS A 599 -15.88 12.97 52.40
N GLU A 600 -15.40 12.16 53.34
CA GLU A 600 -13.99 12.17 53.70
C GLU A 600 -13.12 11.74 52.51
N ASN A 601 -11.95 12.36 52.36
CA ASN A 601 -10.92 12.02 51.37
C ASN A 601 -11.36 12.06 49.89
N THR A 602 -12.56 12.59 49.58
CA THR A 602 -13.04 12.72 48.21
C THR A 602 -12.96 14.17 47.76
N PHE A 603 -12.35 14.38 46.60
CA PHE A 603 -12.19 15.71 45.99
C PHE A 603 -12.77 15.73 44.58
N TYR A 604 -13.15 16.92 44.10
CA TYR A 604 -13.67 17.09 42.75
C TYR A 604 -13.09 18.32 42.03
N ALA A 605 -13.10 18.27 40.70
CA ALA A 605 -12.80 19.41 39.84
C ALA A 605 -13.69 19.40 38.59
N LYS A 606 -14.23 20.56 38.24
CA LYS A 606 -15.07 20.75 37.05
C LYS A 606 -14.26 21.29 35.88
N PHE A 607 -14.45 20.67 34.72
CA PHE A 607 -13.84 21.06 33.45
C PHE A 607 -14.92 21.39 32.41
N ASP A 608 -14.68 22.46 31.66
CA ASP A 608 -15.54 22.93 30.56
C ASP A 608 -14.66 23.18 29.33
N PHE A 609 -14.35 22.11 28.61
CA PHE A 609 -13.50 22.10 27.42
C PHE A 609 -14.19 22.72 26.21
N GLN A 610 -13.44 23.48 25.40
CA GLN A 610 -13.95 24.06 24.15
C GLN A 610 -14.39 23.00 23.11
N LYS A 611 -13.73 21.84 23.12
CA LYS A 611 -13.94 20.71 22.21
C LYS A 611 -13.89 19.40 23.01
N ILE A 612 -14.42 18.32 22.42
CA ILE A 612 -14.22 16.97 22.96
C ILE A 612 -12.72 16.71 23.07
N ALA A 613 -12.26 16.27 24.23
CA ALA A 613 -10.86 15.95 24.46
C ALA A 613 -10.62 14.48 24.04
N ASP A 614 -9.98 14.29 22.89
CA ASP A 614 -9.56 12.98 22.39
C ASP A 614 -8.23 12.56 23.03
N LYS A 615 -8.07 11.26 23.32
CA LYS A 615 -6.91 10.64 24.00
C LYS A 615 -6.44 11.43 25.22
N ALA A 616 -7.33 11.63 26.20
CA ALA A 616 -7.09 12.51 27.31
C ALA A 616 -5.89 12.10 28.19
N THR A 617 -5.06 13.08 28.55
CA THR A 617 -4.01 12.97 29.56
C THR A 617 -4.47 13.65 30.85
N VAL A 618 -4.59 12.88 31.92
CA VAL A 618 -4.92 13.37 33.27
C VAL A 618 -3.64 13.39 34.10
N LYS A 619 -3.25 14.54 34.63
CA LYS A 619 -2.11 14.72 35.53
C LYS A 619 -2.59 15.19 36.90
N ILE A 620 -2.04 14.64 37.97
CA ILE A 620 -2.24 15.14 39.34
C ILE A 620 -0.89 15.58 39.87
N ILE A 621 -0.78 16.86 40.21
CA ILE A 621 0.45 17.46 40.73
C ILE A 621 0.53 17.19 42.24
N VAL A 622 1.63 16.56 42.65
CA VAL A 622 1.96 16.24 44.04
C VAL A 622 2.92 17.32 44.55
N PRO A 623 2.47 18.24 45.44
CA PRO A 623 3.25 19.44 45.74
C PRO A 623 4.62 19.20 46.39
N ASN A 624 4.68 18.33 47.40
CA ASN A 624 5.87 18.09 48.21
C ASN A 624 6.01 16.59 48.52
N PRO A 625 6.36 15.74 47.54
CA PRO A 625 6.59 14.33 47.82
C PRO A 625 7.78 14.15 48.77
N ILE A 626 7.67 13.26 49.74
CA ILE A 626 8.72 12.98 50.72
C ILE A 626 8.68 11.50 51.11
N SER A 627 9.85 10.92 51.41
CA SER A 627 9.88 9.52 51.84
C SER A 627 9.58 9.35 53.33
N PRO A 628 8.88 8.27 53.73
CA PRO A 628 8.70 7.93 55.15
C PRO A 628 10.01 7.81 55.91
N PHE A 629 11.08 7.35 55.24
CA PHE A 629 12.44 7.32 55.79
C PHE A 629 12.97 8.71 56.15
N LYS A 630 12.80 9.71 55.27
CA LYS A 630 13.18 11.10 55.56
C LYS A 630 12.37 11.70 56.73
N LEU A 631 11.18 11.17 56.98
CA LEU A 631 10.32 11.54 58.12
C LEU A 631 10.60 10.72 59.40
N GLY A 632 11.52 9.75 59.37
CA GLY A 632 11.82 8.87 60.50
C GLY A 632 10.72 7.86 60.84
N MET A 633 9.78 7.61 59.91
CA MET A 633 8.60 6.76 60.16
C MET A 633 8.86 5.28 59.84
N SER A 634 9.67 4.98 58.83
CA SER A 634 9.99 3.61 58.41
C SER A 634 11.24 3.57 57.53
N ASN A 635 11.66 2.38 57.09
CA ASN A 635 12.76 2.22 56.14
C ASN A 635 12.35 2.44 54.66
N ASP A 636 11.12 2.91 54.40
CA ASP A 636 10.63 3.16 53.05
C ASP A 636 11.25 4.43 52.45
N THR A 637 12.02 4.24 51.37
CA THR A 637 12.74 5.32 50.68
C THR A 637 11.97 5.95 49.54
N ARG A 638 10.77 5.45 49.18
CA ARG A 638 9.94 6.00 48.11
C ARG A 638 9.51 7.43 48.43
N GLU A 639 9.68 8.37 47.51
CA GLU A 639 9.13 9.73 47.67
C GLU A 639 7.64 9.74 47.33
N ILE A 640 6.79 9.67 48.35
CA ILE A 640 5.34 9.57 48.22
C ILE A 640 4.65 10.87 48.68
N GLY A 641 3.40 11.09 48.23
CA GLY A 641 2.68 12.30 48.62
C GLY A 641 1.16 12.20 48.65
N LEU A 642 0.54 11.33 47.84
CA LEU A 642 -0.90 11.08 47.81
C LEU A 642 -1.16 9.57 47.75
N GLY A 643 -2.03 9.05 48.61
CA GLY A 643 -2.55 7.69 48.50
C GLY A 643 -3.81 7.69 47.65
N LEU A 644 -3.79 7.03 46.50
CA LEU A 644 -4.89 6.98 45.53
C LEU A 644 -5.75 5.75 45.77
N ILE A 645 -7.07 5.95 45.90
CA ILE A 645 -8.04 4.86 46.12
C ILE A 645 -8.89 4.69 44.87
N LYS A 646 -9.52 5.77 44.41
CA LYS A 646 -10.46 5.73 43.28
C LYS A 646 -10.46 7.05 42.52
N MET A 647 -10.64 6.99 41.21
CA MET A 647 -10.95 8.15 40.38
C MET A 647 -12.11 7.82 39.45
N TYR A 648 -13.07 8.73 39.30
CA TYR A 648 -14.16 8.59 38.35
C TYR A 648 -14.60 9.94 37.82
N TRP A 649 -15.34 9.96 36.72
CA TRP A 649 -15.85 11.20 36.14
C TRP A 649 -17.24 11.04 35.55
N GLU A 650 -17.99 12.13 35.56
CA GLU A 650 -19.37 12.18 35.08
C GLU A 650 -19.55 13.32 34.08
N GLN A 651 -20.36 13.06 33.05
CA GLN A 651 -20.76 14.09 32.11
C GLN A 651 -21.81 14.99 32.75
N ILE A 652 -21.63 16.30 32.61
CA ILE A 652 -22.68 17.25 32.94
C ILE A 652 -23.67 17.23 31.77
N VAL A 653 -24.80 16.53 31.95
CA VAL A 653 -25.94 16.64 31.04
C VAL A 653 -26.52 18.03 31.27
N ARG A 654 -26.37 18.91 30.28
CA ARG A 654 -27.07 20.20 30.24
C ARG A 654 -28.35 20.08 29.44
#